data_AF-A0A8T4S0Q7-F1
#
_entry.id   AF-A0A8T4S0Q7-F1
#
_cell.length_a   1.000
_cell.length_b   1.000
_cell.length_c   1.000
_cell.angle_alpha   90.00
_cell.angle_beta   90.00
_cell.angle_gamma   90.00
#
_symmetry.space_group_name_H-M   'P 1'
#
loop_
_entity.id
_entity.type
_entity.pdbx_description
1 polymer ?
#
loop_
_entity_poly.entity_id
_entity_poly.type
_entity_poly.pdbx_seq_one_letter_code
_entity_poly.pdbx_strand_id
1 'polypeptide(L)'
;MKGVNLALILILMPSAEAAWDSFNNDATGFAAINGSGFISEIGGVSINVSFGMNFQPMVADLNSDGRNEMVIFSGSNLTIVDENLGIIARKNVGALQGQFDIENIDNDSNIEVLAIVNNGSSYLSAFELNGSELREESGIVVPYPGILDIRCLDFDMDGKVECLFRDFDGIAHSHEISGNDELGIDISDEPSPVDINIAPSVADIDKDGDLDALFWNYDNIAVIDSDGNVAFNIDAGPLNSASFKEMALIGAKFADLEGDGLYETIAVWRNDILFASERSYHTLINIAAYSPSGANIFTKTYDFNVVGGNFCYLNFNKHCYGVSSDLLIYDYNNDGAKDIGFYLDDRGYSEFGNYVKFLAKNGTEIASNEIIIGQSGIFNRIDKSIAFADMDNDEIPDIISKEFVLQLNGSILYSFTPTLNNPPIVADLDKNGALDIIYSGNGSHSGLTKVFFDNKSRQAELSVGLDDISFSKRSGGAVNVSITLHNSGNKYENEAEYILYNDATLKNFSGKVPIKAFGNVTVIGQIEIDEGDRIWAIVDYNRRIKEKNEDNNFASEEYADFPMVYVSSGALPFGVREEFNEFIKEKLEYGYYTKREHEADIRIYIGKKEQFNTLKNSRTRADYGFYSDAGNVYFYGRAGSKPYNAVIGAWKENDVLNIAVYGNSIDGDIAAAKWLMERQAEFLNSDGRVIFVDDYNEDAVRVFDYLHNTGNKDNYLKDNDAFRKIVRAALRDEMYTERDYNVTTANNVVLRMKNLIPNISNNYLIYLNSSKHVFVPIVMSGGIFSNLATWEEESELAIDLVNNGHEVWEIEMNGGENTECLTCYDYTYQDQVDYFWPALIGGVMKYSNKDQVNYIAHSNGCRVALNSLYKYNNGMDNVGFIFDPLTNSYSTSINLLSKPVNKFFGVACPITLSGSSYSKDELTKIDDGNYVGKTTIIKLNSSNNKHITQRDFAKALNLLGSTFRAFFNSDNKISINLQNFYVEKYIENNSASPFNFTINEIFLFVGDEVSLFNINSDNDNAVPLKDADILYYSINATKKSLKILHETHSSIINSKDLKKDITKELEWN
;
A
#
# COMPACT_ATOMS: atom_id res chain seq x y z
N MET A 1 -58.78 -10.75 -15.14
CA MET A 1 -58.31 -10.49 -16.52
C MET A 1 -57.95 -9.02 -16.59
N LYS A 2 -56.72 -8.56 -16.79
CA LYS A 2 -55.42 -9.14 -17.17
C LYS A 2 -54.39 -8.32 -16.34
N GLY A 3 -53.42 -8.87 -15.62
CA GLY A 3 -52.39 -9.78 -16.12
C GLY A 3 -51.33 -8.96 -16.84
N VAL A 4 -50.52 -8.18 -16.11
CA VAL A 4 -49.28 -7.58 -16.62
C VAL A 4 -48.15 -8.29 -15.90
N ASN A 5 -47.45 -9.14 -16.65
CA ASN A 5 -46.24 -9.82 -16.23
C ASN A 5 -45.15 -8.77 -15.96
N LEU A 6 -44.68 -8.71 -14.72
CA LEU A 6 -43.35 -8.17 -14.45
C LEU A 6 -42.37 -9.26 -14.91
N ALA A 7 -41.77 -9.06 -16.08
CA ALA A 7 -40.61 -9.83 -16.47
C ALA A 7 -39.47 -9.41 -15.52
N LEU A 8 -39.18 -10.29 -14.58
CA LEU A 8 -37.96 -10.24 -13.77
C LEU A 8 -36.82 -10.54 -14.75
N ILE A 9 -36.20 -9.49 -15.32
CA ILE A 9 -34.90 -9.65 -15.96
C ILE A 9 -33.91 -9.81 -14.80
N LEU A 10 -33.71 -11.06 -14.36
CA LEU A 10 -32.48 -11.43 -13.68
C LEU A 10 -31.39 -11.25 -14.73
N ILE A 11 -30.67 -10.13 -14.69
CA ILE A 11 -29.31 -10.12 -15.22
C ILE A 11 -28.52 -10.91 -14.18
N LEU A 12 -28.46 -12.23 -14.37
CA LEU A 12 -27.36 -13.01 -13.81
C LEU A 12 -26.12 -12.43 -14.50
N MET A 13 -25.39 -11.57 -13.79
CA MET A 13 -23.99 -11.37 -14.14
C MET A 13 -23.38 -12.78 -14.09
N PRO A 14 -22.75 -13.28 -15.16
CA PRO A 14 -21.98 -14.51 -15.06
C PRO A 14 -20.98 -14.31 -13.91
N SER A 15 -21.02 -15.20 -12.92
CA SER A 15 -19.91 -15.34 -11.99
C SER A 15 -18.68 -15.63 -12.83
N ALA A 16 -17.66 -14.78 -12.73
CA ALA A 16 -16.37 -15.05 -13.33
C ALA A 16 -15.81 -16.32 -12.66
N GLU A 17 -15.68 -17.40 -13.43
CA GLU A 17 -14.97 -18.62 -13.03
C GLU A 17 -13.76 -18.73 -13.94
N ALA A 18 -12.57 -18.51 -13.38
CA ALA A 18 -11.28 -18.67 -14.02
C ALA A 18 -10.56 -19.89 -13.40
N ALA A 19 -11.08 -21.08 -13.70
CA ALA A 19 -10.41 -22.36 -13.46
C ALA A 19 -9.73 -22.84 -14.76
N TRP A 20 -8.85 -23.85 -14.70
CA TRP A 20 -8.36 -24.53 -15.91
C TRP A 20 -9.52 -25.01 -16.78
N ASP A 21 -10.65 -25.39 -16.19
CA ASP A 21 -11.88 -25.72 -16.92
C ASP A 21 -12.34 -24.59 -17.85
N SER A 22 -12.10 -23.31 -17.53
CA SER A 22 -12.41 -22.18 -18.44
C SER A 22 -11.37 -21.99 -19.56
N PHE A 23 -10.09 -22.30 -19.29
CA PHE A 23 -9.01 -22.34 -20.27
C PHE A 23 -9.17 -23.52 -21.23
N ASN A 24 -9.68 -24.65 -20.74
CA ASN A 24 -10.01 -25.84 -21.50
C ASN A 24 -11.35 -25.73 -22.25
N ASN A 25 -12.40 -25.18 -21.65
CA ASN A 25 -13.70 -25.02 -22.33
C ASN A 25 -13.65 -24.04 -23.50
N ASP A 26 -12.55 -23.32 -23.66
CA ASP A 26 -12.21 -22.77 -24.95
C ASP A 26 -11.64 -23.87 -25.87
N ALA A 27 -12.52 -24.48 -26.66
CA ALA A 27 -12.16 -25.52 -27.63
C ALA A 27 -10.94 -25.11 -28.50
N THR A 28 -10.78 -23.81 -28.76
CA THR A 28 -9.73 -23.27 -29.63
C THR A 28 -8.37 -23.11 -28.96
N GLY A 29 -8.27 -23.25 -27.63
CA GLY A 29 -7.03 -23.05 -26.88
C GLY A 29 -6.66 -21.57 -26.70
N PHE A 30 -7.64 -20.73 -26.36
CA PHE A 30 -7.34 -19.36 -25.93
C PHE A 30 -6.67 -19.38 -24.55
N ALA A 31 -5.46 -18.84 -24.48
CA ALA A 31 -4.80 -18.53 -23.21
C ALA A 31 -5.39 -17.28 -22.53
N ALA A 32 -6.60 -16.86 -22.89
CA ALA A 32 -7.26 -15.68 -22.34
C ALA A 32 -8.11 -16.09 -21.14
N ILE A 33 -7.64 -15.79 -19.94
CA ILE A 33 -8.37 -16.08 -18.72
C ILE A 33 -9.35 -14.93 -18.44
N ASN A 34 -10.64 -15.24 -18.34
CA ASN A 34 -11.66 -14.26 -17.97
C ASN A 34 -11.54 -13.93 -16.48
N GLY A 35 -10.99 -12.76 -16.16
CA GLY A 35 -10.82 -12.30 -14.79
C GLY A 35 -9.78 -11.19 -14.72
N SER A 36 -9.58 -10.63 -13.54
CA SER A 36 -8.62 -9.56 -13.30
C SER A 36 -7.81 -9.85 -12.03
N GLY A 37 -6.49 -9.82 -12.13
CA GLY A 37 -5.56 -9.80 -10.99
C GLY A 37 -4.97 -8.39 -10.77
N PHE A 38 -4.15 -8.22 -9.73
CA PHE A 38 -3.38 -7.00 -9.49
C PHE A 38 -1.98 -7.29 -8.94
N ILE A 39 -0.98 -7.18 -9.81
CA ILE A 39 0.37 -7.66 -9.54
C ILE A 39 1.14 -6.92 -8.42
N SER A 40 0.79 -5.68 -8.08
CA SER A 40 1.49 -4.93 -7.02
C SER A 40 1.05 -5.29 -5.59
N GLU A 41 -0.11 -5.96 -5.45
CA GLU A 41 -0.60 -6.54 -4.18
C GLU A 41 -0.43 -8.07 -4.12
N ILE A 42 0.20 -8.68 -5.14
CA ILE A 42 0.74 -10.05 -5.05
C ILE A 42 1.85 -10.06 -3.99
N GLY A 43 1.41 -10.15 -2.75
CA GLY A 43 2.15 -9.80 -1.55
C GLY A 43 2.63 -11.05 -0.85
N GLY A 44 3.89 -11.43 -1.12
CA GLY A 44 4.78 -12.10 -0.15
C GLY A 44 4.44 -13.51 0.36
N VAL A 45 3.21 -14.02 0.20
CA VAL A 45 2.85 -15.39 0.57
C VAL A 45 3.12 -16.29 -0.62
N SER A 46 4.40 -16.59 -0.83
CA SER A 46 4.76 -17.69 -1.71
C SER A 46 4.82 -18.98 -0.92
N ILE A 47 3.90 -19.89 -1.18
CA ILE A 47 4.02 -21.26 -0.71
C ILE A 47 4.87 -22.01 -1.73
N ASN A 48 5.83 -22.80 -1.26
CA ASN A 48 6.72 -23.56 -2.13
C ASN A 48 6.76 -25.02 -1.66
N VAL A 49 6.69 -25.95 -2.61
CA VAL A 49 6.91 -27.38 -2.37
C VAL A 49 8.07 -27.90 -3.22
N SER A 50 8.80 -28.89 -2.71
CA SER A 50 10.00 -29.46 -3.35
C SER A 50 9.71 -30.50 -4.44
N PHE A 51 8.53 -30.41 -5.05
CA PHE A 51 8.12 -31.19 -6.21
C PHE A 51 7.49 -30.28 -7.26
N GLY A 52 7.73 -30.59 -8.52
CA GLY A 52 7.32 -29.81 -9.68
C GLY A 52 7.48 -30.61 -10.96
N MET A 53 7.02 -30.05 -12.08
CA MET A 53 6.98 -30.76 -13.37
C MET A 53 7.61 -29.94 -14.50
N ASN A 54 7.80 -30.54 -15.67
CA ASN A 54 8.36 -29.88 -16.87
C ASN A 54 7.29 -29.41 -17.87
N PHE A 55 6.03 -29.70 -17.56
CA PHE A 55 4.85 -29.29 -18.31
C PHE A 55 4.10 -28.22 -17.50
N GLN A 56 3.06 -27.63 -18.06
CA GLN A 56 2.21 -26.70 -17.30
C GLN A 56 1.41 -27.50 -16.25
N PRO A 57 1.37 -27.08 -14.98
CA PRO A 57 0.40 -27.63 -14.03
C PRO A 57 -1.01 -27.24 -14.46
N MET A 58 -2.03 -27.90 -13.91
CA MET A 58 -3.44 -27.59 -14.16
C MET A 58 -4.19 -27.42 -12.84
N VAL A 59 -5.29 -26.67 -12.86
CA VAL A 59 -6.05 -26.26 -11.66
C VAL A 59 -7.55 -26.39 -11.90
N ALA A 60 -8.22 -27.29 -11.19
CA ALA A 60 -9.66 -27.54 -11.34
C ALA A 60 -10.29 -27.97 -10.00
N ASP A 61 -11.60 -27.88 -9.88
CA ASP A 61 -12.38 -28.35 -8.72
C ASP A 61 -12.66 -29.85 -8.89
N LEU A 62 -11.66 -30.69 -8.62
CA LEU A 62 -11.66 -32.12 -9.00
C LEU A 62 -12.65 -32.95 -8.19
N ASN A 63 -13.07 -32.46 -7.02
CA ASN A 63 -13.96 -33.17 -6.09
C ASN A 63 -15.31 -32.45 -5.86
N SER A 64 -15.60 -31.38 -6.61
CA SER A 64 -16.82 -30.58 -6.50
C SER A 64 -17.11 -30.02 -5.10
N ASP A 65 -16.08 -29.68 -4.32
CA ASP A 65 -16.24 -29.05 -2.99
C ASP A 65 -16.34 -27.52 -3.06
N GLY A 66 -16.17 -26.94 -4.25
CA GLY A 66 -16.19 -25.51 -4.46
C GLY A 66 -14.83 -24.85 -4.33
N ARG A 67 -13.73 -25.61 -4.20
CA ARG A 67 -12.35 -25.10 -4.18
C ARG A 67 -11.56 -25.71 -5.33
N ASN A 68 -10.52 -25.01 -5.76
CA ASN A 68 -9.69 -25.50 -6.85
C ASN A 68 -8.49 -26.29 -6.28
N GLU A 69 -8.26 -27.49 -6.81
CA GLU A 69 -7.05 -28.28 -6.61
C GLU A 69 -6.05 -28.08 -7.73
N MET A 70 -4.77 -28.33 -7.46
CA MET A 70 -3.71 -28.30 -8.45
C MET A 70 -3.12 -29.69 -8.72
N VAL A 71 -2.94 -30.00 -10.00
CA VAL A 71 -2.41 -31.27 -10.50
C VAL A 71 -0.95 -31.13 -10.89
N ILE A 72 -0.09 -31.94 -10.26
CA ILE A 72 1.37 -31.88 -10.45
C ILE A 72 1.96 -33.29 -10.67
N PHE A 73 2.62 -33.48 -11.81
CA PHE A 73 3.39 -34.70 -12.11
C PHE A 73 4.88 -34.56 -11.75
N SER A 74 5.29 -35.11 -10.61
CA SER A 74 6.68 -35.03 -10.15
C SER A 74 7.37 -36.39 -10.25
N GLY A 75 8.20 -36.55 -11.30
CA GLY A 75 8.87 -37.82 -11.61
C GLY A 75 7.87 -38.85 -12.11
N SER A 76 7.68 -39.94 -11.38
CA SER A 76 6.67 -40.97 -11.69
C SER A 76 5.38 -40.84 -10.88
N ASN A 77 5.19 -39.73 -10.15
CA ASN A 77 4.04 -39.53 -9.27
C ASN A 77 3.10 -38.45 -9.80
N LEU A 78 1.82 -38.77 -9.85
CA LEU A 78 0.72 -37.82 -9.90
C LEU A 78 0.42 -37.37 -8.46
N THR A 79 0.46 -36.06 -8.22
CA THR A 79 0.14 -35.43 -6.92
C THR A 79 -0.94 -34.39 -7.11
N ILE A 80 -2.00 -34.48 -6.30
CA ILE A 80 -3.03 -33.45 -6.18
C ILE A 80 -2.78 -32.67 -4.90
N VAL A 81 -2.79 -31.35 -4.99
CA VAL A 81 -2.61 -30.45 -3.84
C VAL A 81 -3.74 -29.44 -3.72
N ASP A 82 -4.03 -29.01 -2.50
CA ASP A 82 -4.97 -27.94 -2.19
C ASP A 82 -4.38 -26.55 -2.52
N GLU A 83 -5.17 -25.49 -2.33
CA GLU A 83 -4.75 -24.11 -2.57
C GLU A 83 -3.49 -23.75 -1.76
N ASN A 84 -3.33 -24.31 -0.56
CA ASN A 84 -2.18 -24.08 0.31
C ASN A 84 -0.97 -24.99 0.00
N LEU A 85 -0.97 -25.67 -1.16
CA LEU A 85 0.00 -26.69 -1.56
C LEU A 85 0.11 -27.88 -0.59
N GLY A 86 -0.93 -28.13 0.20
CA GLY A 86 -1.10 -29.33 1.00
C GLY A 86 -1.41 -30.53 0.11
N ILE A 87 -0.72 -31.66 0.30
CA ILE A 87 -0.98 -32.87 -0.49
C ILE A 87 -2.31 -33.49 -0.08
N ILE A 88 -3.26 -33.54 -1.01
CA ILE A 88 -4.54 -34.24 -0.87
C ILE A 88 -4.36 -35.71 -1.21
N ALA A 89 -3.80 -35.99 -2.38
CA ALA A 89 -3.60 -37.35 -2.88
C ALA A 89 -2.28 -37.48 -3.66
N ARG A 90 -1.68 -38.67 -3.64
CA ARG A 90 -0.47 -38.98 -4.43
C ARG A 90 -0.44 -40.45 -4.82
N LYS A 91 -0.15 -40.72 -6.10
CA LYS A 91 -0.02 -42.07 -6.66
C LYS A 91 1.16 -42.16 -7.62
N ASN A 92 1.90 -43.27 -7.57
CA ASN A 92 2.91 -43.58 -8.58
C ASN A 92 2.20 -44.15 -9.82
N VAL A 93 2.25 -43.42 -10.92
CA VAL A 93 1.53 -43.71 -12.17
C VAL A 93 2.48 -43.96 -13.34
N GLY A 94 3.78 -43.72 -13.17
CA GLY A 94 4.75 -43.73 -14.26
C GLY A 94 5.13 -42.33 -14.72
N ALA A 95 6.06 -42.23 -15.66
CA ALA A 95 6.54 -40.94 -16.16
C ALA A 95 5.52 -40.34 -17.14
N LEU A 96 5.13 -39.09 -16.92
CA LEU A 96 4.28 -38.33 -17.82
C LEU A 96 4.97 -38.14 -19.18
N GLN A 97 4.25 -38.41 -20.28
CA GLN A 97 4.77 -38.32 -21.64
C GLN A 97 4.23 -37.12 -22.43
N GLY A 98 3.67 -36.09 -21.81
CA GLY A 98 3.22 -34.87 -22.51
C GLY A 98 2.35 -34.00 -21.62
N GLN A 99 1.83 -32.90 -22.16
CA GLN A 99 0.77 -32.15 -21.48
C GLN A 99 -0.44 -33.07 -21.29
N PHE A 100 -0.90 -33.17 -20.05
CA PHE A 100 -2.07 -33.97 -19.67
C PHE A 100 -3.34 -33.16 -19.94
N ASP A 101 -4.50 -33.67 -19.54
CA ASP A 101 -5.76 -32.94 -19.62
C ASP A 101 -6.66 -33.18 -18.40
N ILE A 102 -7.67 -32.35 -18.22
CA ILE A 102 -8.71 -32.50 -17.17
C ILE A 102 -10.07 -32.38 -17.85
N GLU A 103 -10.88 -33.43 -17.75
CA GLU A 103 -12.22 -33.50 -18.34
C GLU A 103 -13.07 -34.53 -17.60
N ASN A 104 -14.38 -34.31 -17.56
CA ASN A 104 -15.34 -35.21 -16.92
C ASN A 104 -15.79 -36.27 -17.93
N ILE A 105 -15.15 -37.45 -17.87
CA ILE A 105 -15.30 -38.46 -18.92
C ILE A 105 -16.52 -39.37 -18.75
N ASP A 106 -17.08 -39.44 -17.55
CA ASP A 106 -18.23 -40.30 -17.24
C ASP A 106 -19.48 -39.52 -16.78
N ASN A 107 -19.39 -38.19 -16.84
CA ASN A 107 -20.43 -37.21 -16.49
C ASN A 107 -20.93 -37.37 -15.05
N ASP A 108 -20.02 -37.67 -14.12
CA ASP A 108 -20.29 -37.70 -12.69
C ASP A 108 -19.96 -36.35 -12.02
N SER A 109 -19.89 -36.30 -10.68
CA SER A 109 -19.59 -35.03 -9.97
C SER A 109 -18.11 -34.76 -9.79
N ASN A 110 -17.25 -35.74 -9.99
CA ASN A 110 -15.81 -35.59 -9.97
C ASN A 110 -15.33 -35.35 -11.40
N ILE A 111 -14.11 -34.84 -11.54
CA ILE A 111 -13.50 -34.60 -12.84
C ILE A 111 -12.18 -35.36 -12.88
N GLU A 112 -11.89 -36.01 -14.00
CA GLU A 112 -10.73 -36.89 -14.13
C GLU A 112 -9.50 -36.15 -14.63
N VAL A 113 -8.34 -36.59 -14.17
CA VAL A 113 -7.05 -36.24 -14.76
C VAL A 113 -6.71 -37.27 -15.83
N LEU A 114 -6.58 -36.83 -17.08
CA LEU A 114 -6.28 -37.67 -18.24
C LEU A 114 -4.82 -37.51 -18.62
N ALA A 115 -4.05 -38.59 -18.67
CA ALA A 115 -2.63 -38.48 -18.97
C ALA A 115 -2.06 -39.70 -19.69
N ILE A 116 -1.12 -39.46 -20.61
CA ILE A 116 -0.27 -40.51 -21.16
C ILE A 116 0.91 -40.73 -20.21
N VAL A 117 0.95 -41.89 -19.56
CA VAL A 117 1.98 -42.26 -18.57
C VAL A 117 2.73 -43.52 -18.99
N ASN A 118 4.05 -43.53 -18.75
CA ASN A 118 4.92 -44.66 -19.06
C ASN A 118 5.36 -45.39 -17.79
N ASN A 119 4.98 -46.67 -17.70
CA ASN A 119 5.42 -47.59 -16.65
C ASN A 119 5.88 -48.95 -17.23
N GLY A 120 6.72 -48.89 -18.27
CA GLY A 120 7.21 -50.06 -19.03
C GLY A 120 6.42 -50.34 -20.32
N SER A 121 5.18 -49.87 -20.39
CA SER A 121 4.43 -49.57 -21.61
C SER A 121 3.68 -48.27 -21.35
N SER A 122 3.21 -47.64 -22.41
CA SER A 122 2.60 -46.33 -22.33
C SER A 122 1.09 -46.43 -22.42
N TYR A 123 0.42 -45.73 -21.52
CA TYR A 123 -1.02 -45.81 -21.36
C TYR A 123 -1.61 -44.41 -21.31
N LEU A 124 -2.68 -44.18 -22.06
CA LEU A 124 -3.60 -43.08 -21.77
C LEU A 124 -4.51 -43.59 -20.66
N SER A 125 -4.39 -42.99 -19.47
CA SER A 125 -5.14 -43.38 -18.26
C SER A 125 -5.94 -42.20 -17.73
N ALA A 126 -7.13 -42.49 -17.20
CA ALA A 126 -7.97 -41.54 -16.47
C ALA A 126 -7.87 -41.77 -14.95
N PHE A 127 -7.61 -40.70 -14.21
CA PHE A 127 -7.44 -40.73 -12.76
C PHE A 127 -8.48 -39.86 -12.05
N GLU A 128 -9.35 -40.49 -11.27
CA GLU A 128 -10.36 -39.84 -10.44
C GLU A 128 -9.82 -39.56 -9.03
N LEU A 129 -10.09 -38.38 -8.48
CA LEU A 129 -9.84 -38.06 -7.07
C LEU A 129 -11.00 -38.56 -6.18
N ASN A 130 -10.74 -39.57 -5.36
CA ASN A 130 -11.73 -40.12 -4.43
C ASN A 130 -11.31 -39.86 -2.98
N GLY A 131 -11.72 -38.71 -2.45
CA GLY A 131 -11.33 -38.23 -1.12
C GLY A 131 -9.84 -37.89 -1.04
N SER A 132 -9.02 -38.82 -0.51
CA SER A 132 -7.55 -38.64 -0.39
C SER A 132 -6.75 -39.65 -1.21
N GLU A 133 -7.44 -40.42 -2.07
CA GLU A 133 -6.84 -41.45 -2.91
C GLU A 133 -7.10 -41.14 -4.40
N LEU A 134 -6.16 -41.55 -5.27
CA LEU A 134 -6.31 -41.47 -6.71
C LEU A 134 -6.68 -42.86 -7.27
N ARG A 135 -7.88 -42.97 -7.82
CA ARG A 135 -8.34 -44.18 -8.49
C ARG A 135 -8.01 -44.09 -9.97
N GLU A 136 -7.58 -45.19 -10.57
CA GLU A 136 -7.49 -45.27 -12.03
C GLU A 136 -8.78 -45.92 -12.51
N GLU A 137 -9.52 -45.19 -13.32
CA GLU A 137 -10.85 -45.53 -13.84
C GLU A 137 -10.73 -46.53 -15.00
N SER A 138 -9.78 -46.25 -15.89
CA SER A 138 -9.59 -46.87 -17.18
C SER A 138 -8.20 -46.55 -17.74
N GLY A 139 -7.73 -47.36 -18.68
CA GLY A 139 -6.48 -47.10 -19.37
C GLY A 139 -6.31 -47.93 -20.63
N ILE A 140 -5.89 -47.29 -21.73
CA ILE A 140 -5.63 -47.95 -23.01
C ILE A 140 -4.16 -47.87 -23.39
N VAL A 141 -3.66 -48.92 -24.04
CA VAL A 141 -2.27 -48.97 -24.50
C VAL A 141 -2.11 -48.04 -25.69
N VAL A 142 -1.23 -47.06 -25.57
CA VAL A 142 -0.85 -46.18 -26.70
C VAL A 142 0.34 -46.82 -27.42
N PRO A 143 0.22 -47.18 -28.71
CA PRO A 143 1.33 -47.72 -29.48
C PRO A 143 2.36 -46.63 -29.79
N TYR A 144 3.65 -46.93 -29.56
CA TYR A 144 4.80 -46.09 -29.89
C TYR A 144 4.71 -44.59 -29.52
N PRO A 145 4.42 -44.21 -28.27
CA PRO A 145 4.27 -42.81 -27.94
C PRO A 145 5.64 -42.14 -27.82
N GLY A 146 5.83 -41.11 -28.63
CA GLY A 146 6.78 -40.04 -28.33
C GLY A 146 6.32 -39.22 -27.11
N ILE A 147 6.81 -37.98 -27.00
CA ILE A 147 6.19 -37.02 -26.09
C ILE A 147 4.95 -36.43 -26.81
N LEU A 148 3.76 -36.61 -26.24
CA LEU A 148 2.46 -36.36 -26.86
C LEU A 148 1.55 -35.57 -25.90
N ASP A 149 1.20 -34.36 -26.29
CA ASP A 149 0.15 -33.59 -25.64
C ASP A 149 -1.21 -34.13 -26.10
N ILE A 150 -2.17 -34.19 -25.18
CA ILE A 150 -3.52 -34.70 -25.46
C ILE A 150 -4.56 -33.60 -25.30
N ARG A 151 -5.73 -33.81 -25.91
CA ARG A 151 -6.91 -32.98 -25.71
C ARG A 151 -8.14 -33.86 -25.64
N CYS A 152 -8.90 -33.81 -24.56
CA CYS A 152 -10.08 -34.63 -24.33
C CYS A 152 -11.34 -33.77 -24.29
N LEU A 153 -12.34 -34.12 -25.11
CA LEU A 153 -13.66 -33.49 -25.17
C LEU A 153 -14.62 -34.37 -25.99
N ASP A 154 -15.90 -34.03 -25.98
CA ASP A 154 -16.93 -34.61 -26.87
C ASP A 154 -16.71 -34.16 -28.32
N PHE A 155 -15.86 -34.90 -29.04
CA PHE A 155 -15.32 -34.50 -30.34
C PHE A 155 -16.34 -34.70 -31.47
N ASP A 156 -17.14 -35.76 -31.40
CA ASP A 156 -18.19 -36.06 -32.37
C ASP A 156 -19.60 -35.60 -31.91
N MET A 157 -19.66 -34.86 -30.80
CA MET A 157 -20.89 -34.31 -30.21
C MET A 157 -21.96 -35.37 -29.88
N ASP A 158 -21.55 -36.61 -29.60
CA ASP A 158 -22.45 -37.70 -29.23
C ASP A 158 -22.81 -37.76 -27.73
N GLY A 159 -22.14 -36.93 -26.92
CA GLY A 159 -22.30 -36.82 -25.47
C GLY A 159 -21.33 -37.66 -24.66
N LYS A 160 -20.33 -38.28 -25.28
CA LYS A 160 -19.20 -38.96 -24.64
C LYS A 160 -17.93 -38.14 -24.84
N VAL A 161 -16.83 -38.54 -24.21
CA VAL A 161 -15.56 -37.81 -24.28
C VAL A 161 -14.51 -38.66 -24.96
N GLU A 162 -13.89 -38.09 -25.99
CA GLU A 162 -12.78 -38.67 -26.73
C GLU A 162 -11.51 -37.90 -26.45
N CYS A 163 -10.41 -38.63 -26.31
CA CYS A 163 -9.08 -38.04 -26.22
C CYS A 163 -8.37 -38.07 -27.57
N LEU A 164 -8.06 -36.88 -28.04
CA LEU A 164 -7.34 -36.59 -29.26
C LEU A 164 -5.83 -36.54 -28.99
N PHE A 165 -5.08 -37.32 -29.75
CA PHE A 165 -3.61 -37.30 -29.70
C PHE A 165 -3.04 -37.82 -31.02
N ARG A 166 -1.75 -37.61 -31.24
CA ARG A 166 -1.04 -38.16 -32.40
C ARG A 166 -0.03 -39.19 -31.93
N ASP A 167 0.26 -40.24 -32.70
CA ASP A 167 1.37 -41.15 -32.40
C ASP A 167 2.70 -40.70 -33.06
N PHE A 168 3.75 -41.51 -32.91
CA PHE A 168 5.07 -41.24 -33.51
C PHE A 168 5.12 -41.44 -35.03
N ASP A 169 4.24 -42.30 -35.56
CA ASP A 169 4.17 -42.61 -36.98
C ASP A 169 3.36 -41.57 -37.77
N GLY A 170 2.80 -40.56 -37.08
CA GLY A 170 2.05 -39.47 -37.72
C GLY A 170 0.56 -39.77 -37.84
N ILE A 171 0.03 -40.72 -37.08
CA ILE A 171 -1.40 -41.06 -37.05
C ILE A 171 -2.07 -40.20 -35.99
N ALA A 172 -3.15 -39.50 -36.35
CA ALA A 172 -4.04 -38.85 -35.40
C ALA A 172 -5.07 -39.86 -34.89
N HIS A 173 -5.24 -39.92 -33.58
CA HIS A 173 -6.18 -40.77 -32.88
C HIS A 173 -7.24 -39.92 -32.19
N SER A 174 -8.49 -40.35 -32.30
CA SER A 174 -9.57 -40.02 -31.38
C SER A 174 -9.98 -41.30 -30.67
N HIS A 175 -10.03 -41.27 -29.33
CA HIS A 175 -10.29 -42.45 -28.54
C HIS A 175 -11.22 -42.19 -27.36
N GLU A 176 -12.36 -42.89 -27.33
CA GLU A 176 -13.26 -42.90 -26.18
C GLU A 176 -12.69 -43.79 -25.07
N ILE A 177 -12.31 -43.19 -23.93
CA ILE A 177 -11.63 -43.92 -22.83
C ILE A 177 -12.49 -45.02 -22.21
N SER A 178 -13.82 -44.84 -22.19
CA SER A 178 -14.76 -45.83 -21.65
C SER A 178 -15.28 -46.81 -22.72
N GLY A 179 -14.93 -46.58 -23.98
CA GLY A 179 -15.46 -47.25 -25.16
C GLY A 179 -14.50 -48.22 -25.86
N ASN A 180 -14.88 -48.63 -27.07
CA ASN A 180 -13.98 -49.30 -28.03
C ASN A 180 -13.92 -48.52 -29.36
N ASP A 181 -14.51 -47.33 -29.41
CA ASP A 181 -14.53 -46.51 -30.61
C ASP A 181 -13.18 -45.80 -30.70
N GLU A 182 -12.46 -46.12 -31.77
CA GLU A 182 -11.15 -45.56 -32.09
C GLU A 182 -11.18 -45.13 -33.54
N LEU A 183 -10.92 -43.84 -33.76
CA LEU A 183 -10.74 -43.27 -35.08
C LEU A 183 -9.25 -42.98 -35.25
N GLY A 184 -8.61 -43.65 -36.21
CA GLY A 184 -7.19 -43.49 -36.54
C GLY A 184 -7.02 -43.04 -37.98
N ILE A 185 -6.49 -41.83 -38.18
CA ILE A 185 -6.26 -41.24 -39.51
C ILE A 185 -4.77 -41.01 -39.71
N ASP A 186 -4.24 -41.54 -40.81
CA ASP A 186 -2.89 -41.22 -41.27
C ASP A 186 -2.86 -39.79 -41.82
N ILE A 187 -2.14 -38.90 -41.16
CA ILE A 187 -2.08 -37.46 -41.48
C ILE A 187 -0.67 -37.00 -41.89
N SER A 188 0.33 -37.89 -42.02
CA SER A 188 1.67 -37.58 -42.53
C SER A 188 2.34 -38.79 -43.20
N ASP A 189 3.05 -38.54 -44.29
CA ASP A 189 3.80 -39.59 -45.01
C ASP A 189 5.17 -39.90 -44.36
N GLU A 190 5.60 -39.15 -43.32
CA GLU A 190 6.91 -39.30 -42.66
C GLU A 190 6.77 -39.37 -41.11
N PRO A 191 7.36 -40.39 -40.46
CA PRO A 191 7.40 -40.45 -38.99
C PRO A 191 8.10 -39.22 -38.41
N SER A 192 7.56 -38.65 -37.32
CA SER A 192 8.12 -37.44 -36.71
C SER A 192 9.42 -37.76 -35.97
N PRO A 193 10.60 -37.24 -36.40
CA PRO A 193 11.86 -37.53 -35.72
C PRO A 193 12.09 -36.63 -34.49
N VAL A 194 11.13 -35.77 -34.12
CA VAL A 194 11.29 -34.72 -33.11
C VAL A 194 10.16 -34.77 -32.07
N ASP A 195 10.53 -34.60 -30.80
CA ASP A 195 9.60 -34.35 -29.69
C ASP A 195 9.01 -32.93 -29.85
N ILE A 196 7.81 -32.81 -30.42
CA ILE A 196 7.08 -31.54 -30.52
C ILE A 196 5.79 -31.65 -29.68
N ASN A 197 5.65 -30.75 -28.71
CA ASN A 197 4.59 -30.77 -27.69
C ASN A 197 3.65 -29.57 -27.88
N ILE A 198 2.55 -29.75 -28.62
CA ILE A 198 1.37 -28.88 -28.57
C ILE A 198 0.13 -29.77 -28.66
N ALA A 199 -0.82 -29.51 -27.77
CA ALA A 199 -2.12 -30.16 -27.76
C ALA A 199 -2.93 -29.78 -29.02
N PRO A 200 -3.73 -30.70 -29.59
CA PRO A 200 -4.63 -30.37 -30.70
C PRO A 200 -5.57 -29.20 -30.34
N SER A 201 -5.70 -28.24 -31.24
CA SER A 201 -6.72 -27.17 -31.16
C SER A 201 -8.00 -27.67 -31.83
N VAL A 202 -9.18 -27.41 -31.25
CA VAL A 202 -10.44 -28.00 -31.71
C VAL A 202 -11.50 -26.92 -31.94
N ALA A 203 -12.20 -26.96 -33.06
CA ALA A 203 -13.28 -26.02 -33.37
C ALA A 203 -14.15 -26.56 -34.49
N ASP A 204 -15.43 -26.19 -34.53
CA ASP A 204 -16.30 -26.42 -35.69
C ASP A 204 -15.96 -25.37 -36.76
N ILE A 205 -15.03 -25.68 -37.67
CA ILE A 205 -14.48 -24.68 -38.59
C ILE A 205 -15.40 -24.40 -39.78
N ASP A 206 -16.25 -25.36 -40.14
CA ASP A 206 -17.11 -25.28 -41.32
C ASP A 206 -18.61 -25.19 -41.03
N LYS A 207 -19.00 -25.22 -39.74
CA LYS A 207 -20.36 -25.09 -39.21
C LYS A 207 -21.29 -26.22 -39.61
N ASP A 208 -20.76 -27.42 -39.76
CA ASP A 208 -21.59 -28.61 -39.97
C ASP A 208 -22.17 -29.16 -38.66
N GLY A 209 -21.66 -28.70 -37.52
CA GLY A 209 -22.12 -29.04 -36.18
C GLY A 209 -21.26 -30.09 -35.49
N ASP A 210 -20.25 -30.60 -36.16
CA ASP A 210 -19.25 -31.50 -35.61
C ASP A 210 -17.94 -30.71 -35.34
N LEU A 211 -17.05 -31.23 -34.50
CA LEU A 211 -15.79 -30.53 -34.22
C LEU A 211 -14.68 -31.01 -35.16
N ASP A 212 -13.79 -30.08 -35.52
CA ASP A 212 -12.55 -30.36 -36.23
C ASP A 212 -11.34 -30.21 -35.32
N ALA A 213 -10.34 -31.05 -35.51
CA ALA A 213 -9.09 -31.04 -34.75
C ALA A 213 -7.89 -30.70 -35.63
N LEU A 214 -7.15 -29.68 -35.20
CA LEU A 214 -5.90 -29.25 -35.80
C LEU A 214 -4.75 -30.09 -35.27
N PHE A 215 -4.21 -30.92 -36.15
CA PHE A 215 -2.97 -31.63 -35.93
C PHE A 215 -1.84 -31.03 -36.75
N TRP A 216 -0.64 -31.33 -36.28
CA TRP A 216 0.58 -30.89 -36.90
C TRP A 216 1.53 -32.05 -37.11
N ASN A 217 2.52 -31.89 -37.96
CA ASN A 217 3.52 -32.91 -38.27
C ASN A 217 4.83 -32.28 -38.71
N TYR A 218 5.83 -33.14 -38.89
CA TYR A 218 7.17 -32.75 -39.30
C TYR A 218 7.18 -32.02 -40.66
N ASP A 219 6.27 -32.38 -41.56
CA ASP A 219 6.19 -31.95 -42.95
C ASP A 219 4.91 -31.16 -43.28
N ASN A 220 3.87 -31.25 -42.46
CA ASN A 220 2.56 -30.67 -42.78
C ASN A 220 1.75 -30.25 -41.54
N ILE A 221 0.64 -29.55 -41.82
CA ILE A 221 -0.42 -29.24 -40.85
C ILE A 221 -1.71 -29.84 -41.42
N ALA A 222 -2.45 -30.59 -40.61
CA ALA A 222 -3.65 -31.29 -41.02
C ALA A 222 -4.80 -30.92 -40.09
N VAL A 223 -5.96 -30.66 -40.68
CA VAL A 223 -7.22 -30.59 -39.93
C VAL A 223 -8.00 -31.84 -40.23
N ILE A 224 -8.46 -32.52 -39.19
CA ILE A 224 -9.32 -33.68 -39.28
C ILE A 224 -10.69 -33.34 -38.70
N ASP A 225 -11.72 -33.89 -39.32
CA ASP A 225 -13.10 -33.84 -38.87
C ASP A 225 -13.41 -35.13 -38.09
N SER A 226 -14.30 -35.03 -37.09
CA SER A 226 -14.79 -36.14 -36.27
C SER A 226 -15.35 -37.32 -37.05
N ASP A 227 -15.86 -37.11 -38.27
CA ASP A 227 -16.32 -38.16 -39.19
C ASP A 227 -15.16 -38.98 -39.82
N GLY A 228 -13.92 -38.62 -39.51
CA GLY A 228 -12.73 -39.31 -39.97
C GLY A 228 -12.20 -38.83 -41.32
N ASN A 229 -12.56 -37.61 -41.73
CA ASN A 229 -12.09 -36.98 -42.95
C ASN A 229 -10.94 -36.01 -42.65
N VAL A 230 -10.02 -35.85 -43.60
CA VAL A 230 -9.04 -34.76 -43.58
C VAL A 230 -9.66 -33.56 -44.27
N ALA A 231 -10.14 -32.57 -43.51
CA ALA A 231 -10.76 -31.34 -44.03
C ALA A 231 -9.80 -30.60 -44.96
N PHE A 232 -8.55 -30.43 -44.52
CA PHE A 232 -7.44 -30.07 -45.39
C PHE A 232 -6.10 -30.49 -44.80
N ASN A 233 -5.12 -30.65 -45.68
CA ASN A 233 -3.74 -30.94 -45.33
C ASN A 233 -2.82 -30.01 -46.12
N ILE A 234 -2.10 -29.15 -45.41
CA ILE A 234 -1.22 -28.15 -45.98
C ILE A 234 0.22 -28.66 -45.82
N ASP A 235 0.83 -28.99 -46.96
CA ASP A 235 2.26 -29.25 -47.05
C ASP A 235 3.01 -27.96 -46.72
N ALA A 236 3.65 -27.95 -45.54
CA ALA A 236 4.50 -26.85 -45.10
C ALA A 236 5.94 -26.99 -45.63
N GLY A 237 6.25 -28.12 -46.29
CA GLY A 237 7.46 -28.43 -47.02
C GLY A 237 8.58 -28.96 -46.11
N PRO A 238 9.08 -30.20 -46.30
CA PRO A 238 10.33 -30.60 -45.69
C PRO A 238 11.49 -29.82 -46.30
N LEU A 239 12.35 -29.21 -45.46
CA LEU A 239 13.60 -28.61 -45.93
C LEU A 239 14.47 -29.70 -46.57
N ASN A 240 14.53 -29.71 -47.90
CA ASN A 240 15.50 -30.49 -48.67
C ASN A 240 16.91 -29.88 -48.50
N SER A 241 17.50 -30.01 -47.30
CA SER A 241 18.94 -29.90 -47.11
C SER A 241 19.43 -31.13 -46.34
N ALA A 242 20.35 -31.87 -46.98
CA ALA A 242 20.72 -33.24 -46.67
C ALA A 242 21.52 -33.44 -45.36
N SER A 243 21.23 -32.70 -44.28
CA SER A 243 21.98 -32.85 -43.03
C SER A 243 21.20 -32.73 -41.72
N PHE A 244 20.07 -32.03 -41.63
CA PHE A 244 19.41 -31.80 -40.31
C PHE A 244 17.89 -31.59 -40.39
N LYS A 245 17.13 -32.57 -40.92
CA LYS A 245 15.65 -32.61 -40.94
C LYS A 245 14.95 -31.78 -39.82
N GLU A 246 14.67 -30.48 -40.02
CA GLU A 246 14.05 -29.61 -38.99
C GLU A 246 13.18 -28.51 -39.61
N MET A 247 11.86 -28.74 -39.74
CA MET A 247 10.89 -27.69 -39.45
C MET A 247 10.68 -27.71 -37.94
N ALA A 248 10.82 -26.55 -37.28
CA ALA A 248 10.43 -26.40 -35.89
C ALA A 248 9.15 -25.57 -35.87
N LEU A 249 8.02 -26.26 -35.94
CA LEU A 249 6.73 -25.64 -35.67
C LEU A 249 6.77 -25.03 -34.27
N ILE A 250 6.36 -23.78 -34.19
CA ILE A 250 6.42 -22.98 -32.97
C ILE A 250 5.04 -22.96 -32.33
N GLY A 251 3.98 -22.69 -33.10
CA GLY A 251 2.62 -22.62 -32.61
C GLY A 251 1.60 -22.85 -33.73
N ALA A 252 0.46 -23.46 -33.41
CA ALA A 252 -0.67 -23.60 -34.32
C ALA A 252 -1.98 -23.58 -33.54
N LYS A 253 -3.04 -22.93 -34.05
CA LYS A 253 -4.38 -22.91 -33.43
C LYS A 253 -5.48 -22.46 -34.37
N PHE A 254 -6.72 -22.76 -34.00
CA PHE A 254 -7.91 -22.12 -34.57
C PHE A 254 -8.19 -20.75 -33.93
N ALA A 255 -8.75 -19.82 -34.69
CA ALA A 255 -9.22 -18.52 -34.21
C ALA A 255 -10.29 -17.95 -35.13
N ASP A 256 -11.41 -17.47 -34.56
CA ASP A 256 -12.40 -16.67 -35.29
C ASP A 256 -11.88 -15.22 -35.38
N LEU A 257 -11.18 -14.90 -36.46
CA LEU A 257 -10.56 -13.58 -36.62
C LEU A 257 -11.58 -12.49 -36.95
N GLU A 258 -12.77 -12.87 -37.42
CA GLU A 258 -13.81 -11.96 -37.92
C GLU A 258 -14.99 -11.79 -36.96
N GLY A 259 -15.08 -12.63 -35.92
CA GLY A 259 -16.24 -12.70 -35.04
C GLY A 259 -17.49 -13.23 -35.76
N ASP A 260 -17.32 -13.98 -36.85
CA ASP A 260 -18.43 -14.48 -37.66
C ASP A 260 -18.79 -15.95 -37.32
N GLY A 261 -18.02 -16.57 -36.44
CA GLY A 261 -18.13 -17.94 -35.96
C GLY A 261 -17.49 -18.98 -36.88
N LEU A 262 -16.84 -18.59 -37.98
CA LEU A 262 -15.96 -19.47 -38.75
C LEU A 262 -14.54 -19.32 -38.22
N TYR A 263 -13.81 -20.43 -38.14
CA TYR A 263 -12.49 -20.42 -37.52
C TYR A 263 -11.39 -20.54 -38.57
N GLU A 264 -10.46 -19.58 -38.58
CA GLU A 264 -9.23 -19.67 -39.35
C GLU A 264 -8.18 -20.51 -38.64
N THR A 265 -7.34 -21.19 -39.41
CA THR A 265 -6.16 -21.88 -38.88
C THR A 265 -4.94 -20.98 -38.97
N ILE A 266 -4.31 -20.72 -37.83
CA ILE A 266 -3.09 -19.95 -37.74
C ILE A 266 -1.93 -20.90 -37.43
N ALA A 267 -0.83 -20.73 -38.14
CA ALA A 267 0.37 -21.53 -37.95
C ALA A 267 1.64 -20.68 -37.99
N VAL A 268 2.57 -20.99 -37.09
CA VAL A 268 3.87 -20.33 -36.96
C VAL A 268 4.97 -21.35 -36.96
N TRP A 269 5.88 -21.29 -37.92
CA TRP A 269 6.98 -22.25 -38.04
C TRP A 269 8.32 -21.61 -38.37
N ARG A 270 9.38 -22.27 -37.92
CA ARG A 270 10.77 -21.88 -38.19
C ARG A 270 11.36 -22.67 -39.35
N ASN A 271 12.01 -21.96 -40.26
CA ASN A 271 12.85 -22.51 -41.31
C ASN A 271 14.28 -21.96 -41.20
N ASP A 272 15.24 -22.82 -40.92
CA ASP A 272 16.66 -22.44 -40.88
C ASP A 272 17.32 -22.71 -42.24
N ILE A 273 17.80 -21.64 -42.90
CA ILE A 273 18.38 -21.69 -44.26
C ILE A 273 19.86 -21.30 -44.22
N LEU A 274 20.72 -22.14 -44.81
CA LEU A 274 22.12 -21.81 -45.07
C LEU A 274 22.27 -21.18 -46.46
N PHE A 275 22.60 -19.89 -46.51
CA PHE A 275 22.93 -19.20 -47.75
C PHE A 275 24.42 -19.43 -48.08
N ALA A 276 24.69 -20.51 -48.80
CA ALA A 276 26.05 -20.95 -49.15
C ALA A 276 26.90 -19.89 -49.88
N SER A 277 26.26 -18.99 -50.64
CA SER A 277 26.92 -17.86 -51.32
C SER A 277 27.42 -16.77 -50.38
N GLU A 278 26.79 -16.62 -49.22
CA GLU A 278 27.03 -15.53 -48.27
C GLU A 278 27.71 -16.00 -46.98
N ARG A 279 27.81 -17.33 -46.77
CA ARG A 279 28.22 -17.94 -45.50
C ARG A 279 27.41 -17.42 -44.30
N SER A 280 26.15 -17.06 -44.54
CA SER A 280 25.19 -16.63 -43.53
C SER A 280 24.18 -17.75 -43.26
N TYR A 281 23.76 -17.84 -42.00
CA TYR A 281 22.61 -18.62 -41.58
C TYR A 281 21.46 -17.64 -41.36
N HIS A 282 20.31 -17.93 -41.97
CA HIS A 282 19.09 -17.18 -41.80
C HIS A 282 18.09 -18.07 -41.06
N THR A 283 17.52 -17.55 -39.99
CA THR A 283 16.36 -18.16 -39.36
C THR A 283 15.14 -17.41 -39.86
N LEU A 284 14.23 -18.12 -40.54
CA LEU A 284 12.98 -17.55 -41.03
C LEU A 284 11.85 -17.99 -40.11
N ILE A 285 11.14 -17.03 -39.51
CA ILE A 285 9.88 -17.30 -38.82
C ILE A 285 8.74 -16.96 -39.77
N ASN A 286 7.93 -17.95 -40.11
CA ASN A 286 6.77 -17.79 -40.97
C ASN A 286 5.51 -17.86 -40.12
N ILE A 287 4.60 -16.92 -40.33
CA ILE A 287 3.27 -16.88 -39.73
C ILE A 287 2.27 -16.90 -40.88
N ALA A 288 1.39 -17.89 -40.93
CA ALA A 288 0.34 -17.97 -41.93
C ALA A 288 -1.03 -18.16 -41.29
N ALA A 289 -2.05 -17.63 -41.97
CA ALA A 289 -3.44 -17.92 -41.69
C ALA A 289 -4.08 -18.59 -42.91
N TYR A 290 -4.93 -19.57 -42.65
CA TYR A 290 -5.66 -20.33 -43.64
C TYR A 290 -7.16 -20.24 -43.33
N SER A 291 -7.97 -20.09 -44.37
CA SER A 291 -9.43 -20.15 -44.24
C SER A 291 -9.87 -21.55 -43.78
N PRO A 292 -11.11 -21.73 -43.32
CA PRO A 292 -11.69 -23.06 -43.06
C PRO A 292 -11.51 -24.08 -44.20
N SER A 293 -11.50 -23.62 -45.46
CA SER A 293 -11.27 -24.48 -46.64
C SER A 293 -9.80 -24.86 -46.90
N GLY A 294 -8.87 -24.48 -46.02
CA GLY A 294 -7.43 -24.66 -46.20
C GLY A 294 -6.76 -23.67 -47.17
N ALA A 295 -7.50 -22.72 -47.75
CA ALA A 295 -6.91 -21.70 -48.62
C ALA A 295 -6.05 -20.70 -47.83
N ASN A 296 -4.82 -20.44 -48.29
CA ASN A 296 -3.94 -19.45 -47.66
C ASN A 296 -4.53 -18.04 -47.76
N ILE A 297 -4.76 -17.40 -46.61
CA ILE A 297 -5.19 -16.01 -46.50
C ILE A 297 -3.98 -15.10 -46.62
N PHE A 298 -2.95 -15.37 -45.81
CA PHE A 298 -1.65 -14.71 -45.91
C PHE A 298 -0.53 -15.61 -45.40
N THR A 299 0.70 -15.25 -45.77
CA THR A 299 1.93 -15.73 -45.13
C THR A 299 2.85 -14.53 -44.91
N LYS A 300 3.30 -14.34 -43.67
CA LYS A 300 4.24 -13.29 -43.25
C LYS A 300 5.53 -13.93 -42.78
N THR A 301 6.65 -13.55 -43.40
CA THR A 301 7.98 -14.06 -43.05
C THR A 301 8.82 -12.98 -42.38
N TYR A 302 9.43 -13.32 -41.25
CA TYR A 302 10.48 -12.55 -40.58
C TYR A 302 11.82 -13.22 -40.82
N ASP A 303 12.77 -12.51 -41.41
CA ASP A 303 14.11 -13.01 -41.75
C ASP A 303 15.14 -12.48 -40.74
N PHE A 304 15.70 -13.40 -39.95
CA PHE A 304 16.74 -13.11 -38.98
C PHE A 304 18.11 -13.52 -39.52
N ASN A 305 18.89 -12.54 -40.00
CA ASN A 305 20.22 -12.74 -40.56
C ASN A 305 21.31 -12.50 -39.49
N VAL A 306 22.12 -13.52 -39.19
CA VAL A 306 23.29 -13.37 -38.30
C VAL A 306 24.57 -13.15 -39.10
N VAL A 307 25.02 -11.89 -39.19
CA VAL A 307 26.26 -11.52 -39.88
C VAL A 307 27.44 -11.47 -38.89
N GLY A 308 28.28 -12.49 -38.87
CA GLY A 308 29.62 -12.41 -38.27
C GLY A 308 29.97 -13.47 -37.23
N GLY A 309 30.53 -14.59 -37.67
CA GLY A 309 31.61 -15.35 -37.01
C GLY A 309 31.37 -16.07 -35.67
N ASN A 310 30.37 -15.71 -34.87
CA ASN A 310 29.98 -16.45 -33.67
C ASN A 310 28.86 -17.43 -34.03
N PHE A 311 29.28 -18.61 -34.47
CA PHE A 311 28.43 -19.67 -34.99
C PHE A 311 27.36 -20.12 -33.96
N CYS A 312 26.09 -19.96 -34.33
CA CYS A 312 24.99 -20.80 -33.85
C CYS A 312 25.27 -22.25 -34.33
N TYR A 313 26.05 -23.02 -33.56
CA TYR A 313 26.36 -24.41 -33.91
C TYR A 313 25.16 -25.32 -33.65
N LEU A 314 24.69 -25.99 -34.69
CA LEU A 314 23.71 -27.08 -34.68
C LEU A 314 24.10 -28.29 -33.80
N ASN A 315 25.34 -28.37 -33.33
CA ASN A 315 25.84 -29.52 -32.55
C ASN A 315 25.52 -29.45 -31.04
N PHE A 316 24.80 -28.42 -30.56
CA PHE A 316 24.52 -28.21 -29.12
C PHE A 316 23.06 -27.83 -28.77
N ASN A 317 22.06 -28.12 -29.61
CA ASN A 317 20.65 -27.75 -29.36
C ASN A 317 20.42 -26.24 -29.07
N LYS A 318 21.26 -25.35 -29.60
CA LYS A 318 21.17 -23.90 -29.37
C LYS A 318 20.74 -23.16 -30.65
N HIS A 319 19.43 -23.07 -30.84
CA HIS A 319 18.80 -22.18 -31.83
C HIS A 319 18.82 -20.73 -31.34
N CYS A 320 18.89 -19.77 -32.26
CA CYS A 320 19.27 -18.38 -31.97
C CYS A 320 18.11 -17.38 -31.82
N TYR A 321 16.85 -17.80 -31.98
CA TYR A 321 15.66 -16.96 -31.76
C TYR A 321 14.52 -17.82 -31.23
N GLY A 322 13.72 -17.28 -30.29
CA GLY A 322 12.55 -17.96 -29.74
C GLY A 322 11.31 -17.11 -29.96
N VAL A 323 10.33 -17.65 -30.68
CA VAL A 323 8.95 -17.12 -30.61
C VAL A 323 8.21 -18.00 -29.61
N SER A 324 7.34 -17.41 -28.78
CA SER A 324 6.46 -18.18 -27.88
C SER A 324 5.58 -19.15 -28.69
N SER A 325 5.34 -20.35 -28.19
CA SER A 325 4.44 -21.31 -28.85
C SER A 325 2.98 -20.86 -28.84
N ASP A 326 2.60 -20.06 -27.85
CA ASP A 326 1.24 -19.56 -27.71
C ASP A 326 1.05 -18.23 -28.46
N LEU A 327 0.10 -18.24 -29.40
CA LEU A 327 -0.36 -17.06 -30.13
C LEU A 327 -1.42 -16.30 -29.33
N LEU A 328 -1.30 -14.97 -29.31
CA LEU A 328 -2.23 -14.03 -28.68
C LEU A 328 -3.33 -13.69 -29.67
N ILE A 329 -4.59 -14.02 -29.39
CA ILE A 329 -5.72 -13.64 -30.24
C ILE A 329 -6.53 -12.58 -29.51
N TYR A 330 -6.40 -11.32 -29.92
CA TYR A 330 -6.97 -10.18 -29.22
C TYR A 330 -7.28 -9.05 -30.20
N ASP A 331 -8.38 -8.32 -29.99
CA ASP A 331 -8.71 -7.12 -30.78
C ASP A 331 -7.84 -5.96 -30.27
N TYR A 332 -6.62 -5.86 -30.78
CA TYR A 332 -5.61 -4.94 -30.25
C TYR A 332 -5.95 -3.48 -30.60
N ASN A 333 -6.56 -3.26 -31.76
CA ASN A 333 -6.85 -1.93 -32.28
C ASN A 333 -8.31 -1.47 -32.05
N ASN A 334 -9.13 -2.31 -31.40
CA ASN A 334 -10.56 -2.12 -31.14
C ASN A 334 -11.39 -1.91 -32.42
N ASP A 335 -11.05 -2.60 -33.51
CA ASP A 335 -11.78 -2.54 -34.78
C ASP A 335 -12.92 -3.59 -34.89
N GLY A 336 -13.04 -4.45 -33.88
CA GLY A 336 -14.04 -5.50 -33.78
C GLY A 336 -13.60 -6.85 -34.34
N ALA A 337 -12.49 -6.90 -35.10
CA ALA A 337 -11.84 -8.14 -35.53
C ALA A 337 -10.75 -8.55 -34.53
N LYS A 338 -10.43 -9.85 -34.47
CA LYS A 338 -9.31 -10.32 -33.65
C LYS A 338 -8.00 -10.24 -34.42
N ASP A 339 -6.94 -9.83 -33.74
CA ASP A 339 -5.59 -9.75 -34.27
C ASP A 339 -4.70 -10.89 -33.75
N ILE A 340 -3.68 -11.23 -34.53
CA ILE A 340 -2.72 -12.31 -34.26
C ILE A 340 -1.46 -11.70 -33.65
N GLY A 341 -1.33 -11.80 -32.34
CA GLY A 341 -0.17 -11.39 -31.58
C GLY A 341 0.81 -12.52 -31.27
N PHE A 342 2.09 -12.18 -31.11
CA PHE A 342 3.13 -13.12 -30.71
C PHE A 342 4.29 -12.39 -30.01
N TYR A 343 4.94 -13.11 -29.10
CA TYR A 343 6.15 -12.66 -28.38
C TYR A 343 7.41 -13.24 -29.04
N LEU A 344 8.38 -12.37 -29.31
CA LEU A 344 9.67 -12.69 -29.92
C LEU A 344 10.80 -12.36 -28.94
N ASP A 345 11.57 -13.39 -28.56
CA ASP A 345 12.73 -13.34 -27.66
C ASP A 345 14.04 -13.57 -28.45
N ASP A 346 14.98 -12.62 -28.35
CA ASP A 346 16.31 -12.70 -28.93
C ASP A 346 17.37 -13.02 -27.87
N ARG A 347 18.26 -13.97 -28.18
CA ARG A 347 19.46 -14.24 -27.38
C ARG A 347 20.55 -13.21 -27.64
N GLY A 348 20.32 -11.94 -27.27
CA GLY A 348 21.35 -10.94 -26.97
C GLY A 348 22.46 -10.67 -28.01
N TYR A 349 22.33 -11.14 -29.25
CA TYR A 349 23.35 -10.99 -30.30
C TYR A 349 22.80 -10.50 -31.64
N SER A 350 21.49 -10.21 -31.76
CA SER A 350 20.92 -9.59 -32.95
C SER A 350 20.63 -8.10 -32.78
N GLU A 351 20.50 -7.40 -33.90
CA GLU A 351 20.10 -5.99 -33.97
C GLU A 351 18.59 -5.78 -33.73
N PHE A 352 17.83 -6.84 -33.44
CA PHE A 352 16.38 -6.87 -33.48
C PHE A 352 15.67 -7.05 -32.14
N GLY A 353 16.33 -6.94 -30.98
CA GLY A 353 15.71 -6.84 -29.63
C GLY A 353 14.63 -7.90 -29.26
N ASN A 354 13.87 -7.63 -28.19
CA ASN A 354 12.70 -8.43 -27.77
C ASN A 354 11.42 -7.67 -28.11
N TYR A 355 10.42 -8.33 -28.69
CA TYR A 355 9.23 -7.65 -29.21
C TYR A 355 7.92 -8.37 -28.90
N VAL A 356 6.88 -7.60 -28.62
CA VAL A 356 5.48 -8.02 -28.79
C VAL A 356 4.98 -7.46 -30.11
N LYS A 357 4.52 -8.33 -31.01
CA LYS A 357 4.01 -7.94 -32.33
C LYS A 357 2.56 -8.36 -32.50
N PHE A 358 1.79 -7.59 -33.25
CA PHE A 358 0.42 -7.92 -33.65
C PHE A 358 0.24 -7.77 -35.16
N LEU A 359 -0.40 -8.77 -35.77
CA LEU A 359 -0.80 -8.80 -37.17
C LEU A 359 -2.33 -8.74 -37.25
N ALA A 360 -2.85 -7.85 -38.07
CA ALA A 360 -4.25 -7.94 -38.48
C ALA A 360 -4.49 -9.24 -39.26
N LYS A 361 -5.75 -9.66 -39.36
CA LYS A 361 -6.23 -10.84 -40.10
C LYS A 361 -5.70 -11.02 -41.54
N ASN A 362 -5.26 -9.94 -42.18
CA ASN A 362 -4.69 -9.96 -43.55
C ASN A 362 -3.15 -10.03 -43.58
N GLY A 363 -2.51 -10.21 -42.42
CA GLY A 363 -1.05 -10.28 -42.26
C GLY A 363 -0.35 -8.91 -42.17
N THR A 364 -1.09 -7.81 -42.09
CA THR A 364 -0.51 -6.47 -41.88
C THR A 364 -0.06 -6.32 -40.43
N GLU A 365 1.21 -5.96 -40.22
CA GLU A 365 1.70 -5.63 -38.87
C GLU A 365 1.08 -4.31 -38.40
N ILE A 366 0.34 -4.37 -37.29
CA ILE A 366 -0.36 -3.22 -36.69
C ILE A 366 0.30 -2.74 -35.40
N ALA A 367 1.10 -3.59 -34.75
CA ALA A 367 1.91 -3.21 -33.60
C ALA A 367 3.25 -3.96 -33.58
N SER A 368 4.29 -3.29 -33.09
CA SER A 368 5.62 -3.84 -32.89
C SER A 368 6.31 -3.12 -31.74
N ASN A 369 6.07 -3.61 -30.53
CA ASN A 369 6.47 -2.96 -29.30
C ASN A 369 7.76 -3.60 -28.77
N GLU A 370 8.82 -2.80 -28.63
CA GLU A 370 10.11 -3.25 -28.10
C GLU A 370 10.05 -3.37 -26.56
N ILE A 371 10.62 -4.44 -26.03
CA ILE A 371 10.73 -4.68 -24.59
C ILE A 371 12.15 -4.35 -24.14
N ILE A 372 12.30 -3.24 -23.42
CA ILE A 372 13.60 -2.76 -22.95
C ILE A 372 13.91 -3.40 -21.59
N ILE A 373 14.64 -4.52 -21.60
CA ILE A 373 15.09 -5.19 -20.36
C ILE A 373 16.47 -4.63 -19.95
N GLY A 374 16.59 -4.14 -18.72
CA GLY A 374 17.84 -3.60 -18.17
C GLY A 374 19.02 -4.58 -18.31
N GLN A 375 20.23 -4.05 -18.57
CA GLN A 375 21.47 -4.77 -18.93
C GLN A 375 22.07 -5.70 -17.85
N SER A 376 21.30 -6.56 -17.19
CA SER A 376 21.81 -7.61 -16.31
C SER A 376 22.08 -8.89 -17.11
N GLY A 377 23.36 -9.19 -17.32
CA GLY A 377 23.87 -10.19 -18.27
C GLY A 377 23.67 -11.66 -17.92
N ILE A 378 22.43 -12.10 -17.74
CA ILE A 378 22.07 -13.53 -17.70
C ILE A 378 21.37 -13.85 -19.04
N PHE A 379 22.10 -14.55 -19.91
CA PHE A 379 21.68 -14.87 -21.28
C PHE A 379 21.32 -16.36 -21.39
N ASN A 380 20.08 -16.73 -21.05
CA ASN A 380 19.44 -18.00 -21.41
C ASN A 380 17.91 -17.79 -21.50
N ARG A 381 17.50 -16.83 -22.33
CA ARG A 381 16.13 -16.34 -22.47
C ARG A 381 15.50 -16.96 -23.71
N ILE A 382 14.76 -18.05 -23.54
CA ILE A 382 13.70 -18.42 -24.47
C ILE A 382 12.54 -18.81 -23.58
N ASP A 383 11.46 -18.06 -23.62
CA ASP A 383 10.17 -18.49 -23.07
C ASP A 383 9.53 -19.43 -24.07
N LYS A 384 9.27 -20.68 -23.65
CA LYS A 384 8.61 -21.66 -24.51
C LYS A 384 7.13 -21.34 -24.69
N SER A 385 6.49 -20.81 -23.65
CA SER A 385 5.08 -20.40 -23.62
C SER A 385 4.88 -19.22 -22.65
N ILE A 386 3.74 -18.55 -22.77
CA ILE A 386 3.32 -17.37 -21.97
C ILE A 386 1.85 -17.54 -21.58
N ALA A 387 1.45 -16.96 -20.44
CA ALA A 387 0.04 -16.85 -20.06
C ALA A 387 -0.49 -15.44 -20.36
N PHE A 388 -1.81 -15.29 -20.48
CA PHE A 388 -2.46 -14.02 -20.81
C PHE A 388 -3.67 -13.75 -19.91
N ALA A 389 -3.61 -12.68 -19.15
CA ALA A 389 -4.66 -12.30 -18.21
C ALA A 389 -4.53 -10.82 -17.86
N ASP A 390 -5.64 -10.14 -17.57
CA ASP A 390 -5.60 -8.78 -17.04
C ASP A 390 -5.03 -8.82 -15.61
N MET A 391 -3.81 -8.34 -15.42
CA MET A 391 -3.08 -8.40 -14.14
C MET A 391 -2.87 -7.00 -13.52
N ASP A 392 -3.43 -5.95 -14.10
CA ASP A 392 -3.48 -4.60 -13.54
C ASP A 392 -4.90 -4.00 -13.43
N ASN A 393 -5.93 -4.78 -13.79
CA ASN A 393 -7.35 -4.47 -13.75
C ASN A 393 -7.74 -3.28 -14.63
N ASP A 394 -7.20 -3.21 -15.84
CA ASP A 394 -7.55 -2.18 -16.83
C ASP A 394 -8.46 -2.69 -17.97
N GLU A 395 -8.95 -3.94 -17.86
CA GLU A 395 -9.74 -4.67 -18.87
C GLU A 395 -8.95 -5.02 -20.15
N ILE A 396 -7.65 -4.74 -20.19
CA ILE A 396 -6.73 -5.10 -21.26
C ILE A 396 -5.82 -6.21 -20.71
N PRO A 397 -5.76 -7.38 -21.36
CA PRO A 397 -4.99 -8.45 -20.74
C PRO A 397 -3.47 -8.26 -20.94
N ASP A 398 -2.70 -8.73 -19.97
CA ASP A 398 -1.24 -8.64 -19.89
C ASP A 398 -0.58 -9.96 -20.27
N ILE A 399 0.68 -9.87 -20.70
CA ILE A 399 1.53 -11.03 -20.99
C ILE A 399 2.28 -11.43 -19.71
N ILE A 400 2.02 -12.64 -19.22
CA ILE A 400 2.73 -13.23 -18.09
C ILE A 400 3.76 -14.24 -18.63
N SER A 401 5.03 -13.94 -18.43
CA SER A 401 6.19 -14.77 -18.79
C SER A 401 6.86 -15.36 -17.55
N LYS A 402 7.93 -16.15 -17.72
CA LYS A 402 8.67 -16.72 -16.59
C LYS A 402 9.32 -15.68 -15.66
N GLU A 403 9.59 -14.48 -16.19
CA GLU A 403 10.41 -13.44 -15.55
C GLU A 403 9.69 -12.09 -15.47
N PHE A 404 8.63 -11.85 -16.24
CA PHE A 404 7.96 -10.56 -16.33
C PHE A 404 6.44 -10.70 -16.45
N VAL A 405 5.73 -9.73 -15.88
CA VAL A 405 4.38 -9.36 -16.32
C VAL A 405 4.53 -8.10 -17.18
N LEU A 406 4.03 -8.15 -18.41
CA LEU A 406 4.18 -7.11 -19.42
C LEU A 406 2.82 -6.65 -19.92
N GLN A 407 2.62 -5.35 -20.05
CA GLN A 407 1.51 -4.83 -20.85
C GLN A 407 1.71 -5.17 -22.33
N LEU A 408 0.63 -5.20 -23.11
CA LEU A 408 0.69 -5.43 -24.57
C LEU A 408 1.58 -4.41 -25.33
N ASN A 409 1.81 -3.24 -24.73
CA ASN A 409 2.70 -2.21 -25.26
C ASN A 409 4.19 -2.47 -24.97
N GLY A 410 4.55 -3.59 -24.33
CA GLY A 410 5.92 -3.97 -23.99
C GLY A 410 6.44 -3.39 -22.65
N SER A 411 5.64 -2.60 -21.93
CA SER A 411 5.99 -2.05 -20.62
C SER A 411 5.98 -3.14 -19.55
N ILE A 412 6.99 -3.14 -18.68
CA ILE A 412 7.07 -4.09 -17.57
C ILE A 412 6.20 -3.59 -16.42
N LEU A 413 5.14 -4.35 -16.08
CA LEU A 413 4.35 -4.15 -14.86
C LEU A 413 5.08 -4.69 -13.64
N TYR A 414 5.69 -5.87 -13.79
CA TYR A 414 6.39 -6.55 -12.70
C TYR A 414 7.52 -7.43 -13.23
N SER A 415 8.57 -7.62 -12.42
CA SER A 415 9.68 -8.52 -12.72
C SER A 415 9.86 -9.53 -11.59
N PHE A 416 9.90 -10.80 -11.94
CA PHE A 416 10.20 -11.89 -11.02
C PHE A 416 11.72 -12.14 -10.98
N THR A 417 12.23 -12.60 -9.83
CA THR A 417 13.55 -13.24 -9.81
C THR A 417 13.42 -14.57 -10.53
N PRO A 418 14.33 -14.97 -11.46
CA PRO A 418 14.18 -16.20 -12.23
C PRO A 418 14.04 -17.40 -11.28
N THR A 419 12.81 -17.90 -11.15
CA THR A 419 12.49 -18.95 -10.18
C THR A 419 12.56 -20.32 -10.84
N LEU A 420 12.07 -20.50 -12.07
CA LEU A 420 11.88 -21.81 -12.72
C LEU A 420 11.94 -21.73 -14.26
N ASN A 421 12.11 -22.88 -14.93
CA ASN A 421 12.34 -22.98 -16.39
C ASN A 421 11.06 -23.08 -17.23
N ASN A 422 9.87 -23.11 -16.64
CA ASN A 422 8.61 -23.29 -17.35
C ASN A 422 7.71 -22.04 -17.23
N PRO A 423 6.77 -21.86 -18.17
CA PRO A 423 5.71 -20.85 -18.11
C PRO A 423 4.91 -20.89 -16.79
N PRO A 424 4.40 -19.75 -16.31
CA PRO A 424 3.36 -19.73 -15.30
C PRO A 424 2.00 -20.12 -15.89
N ILE A 425 1.10 -20.53 -15.01
CA ILE A 425 -0.35 -20.49 -15.26
C ILE A 425 -0.96 -19.40 -14.38
N VAL A 426 -2.13 -18.91 -14.77
CA VAL A 426 -2.89 -17.92 -14.02
C VAL A 426 -4.28 -18.51 -13.75
N ALA A 427 -4.74 -18.46 -12.50
CA ALA A 427 -6.03 -19.03 -12.09
C ALA A 427 -6.48 -18.42 -10.76
N ASP A 428 -7.77 -18.37 -10.49
CA ASP A 428 -8.31 -18.01 -9.18
C ASP A 428 -8.25 -19.24 -8.25
N LEU A 429 -7.11 -19.48 -7.59
CA LEU A 429 -6.85 -20.72 -6.86
C LEU A 429 -7.63 -20.76 -5.53
N ASP A 430 -7.77 -19.61 -4.86
CA ASP A 430 -8.47 -19.52 -3.56
C ASP A 430 -9.97 -19.17 -3.68
N LYS A 431 -10.48 -19.07 -4.92
CA LYS A 431 -11.86 -18.68 -5.28
C LYS A 431 -12.29 -17.35 -4.67
N ASN A 432 -11.37 -16.42 -4.46
CA ASN A 432 -11.74 -15.06 -4.07
C ASN A 432 -12.21 -14.23 -5.30
N GLY A 433 -11.90 -14.69 -6.52
CA GLY A 433 -12.28 -14.10 -7.80
C GLY A 433 -11.30 -13.06 -8.32
N ALA A 434 -10.06 -13.06 -7.82
CA ALA A 434 -8.91 -12.43 -8.44
C ALA A 434 -7.97 -13.52 -8.98
N LEU A 435 -7.13 -13.15 -9.93
CA LEU A 435 -6.26 -14.11 -10.59
C LEU A 435 -4.92 -14.25 -9.87
N ASP A 436 -4.58 -15.47 -9.47
CA ASP A 436 -3.31 -15.87 -8.86
C ASP A 436 -2.31 -16.35 -9.92
N ILE A 437 -1.00 -16.30 -9.62
CA ILE A 437 0.06 -16.78 -10.52
C ILE A 437 0.74 -18.02 -9.95
N ILE A 438 0.84 -19.09 -10.74
CA ILE A 438 1.43 -20.36 -10.33
C ILE A 438 2.59 -20.72 -11.25
N TYR A 439 3.74 -21.05 -10.67
CA TYR A 439 4.94 -21.52 -11.38
C TYR A 439 5.28 -22.94 -10.96
N SER A 440 5.60 -23.83 -11.90
CA SER A 440 6.13 -25.18 -11.61
C SER A 440 7.34 -25.50 -12.47
N GLY A 441 8.34 -26.20 -11.92
CA GLY A 441 9.58 -26.49 -12.66
C GLY A 441 10.41 -27.61 -12.05
N ASN A 442 11.16 -28.33 -12.89
CA ASN A 442 12.10 -29.36 -12.44
C ASN A 442 13.55 -28.85 -12.55
N GLY A 443 14.10 -28.33 -11.45
CA GLY A 443 15.49 -27.88 -11.36
C GLY A 443 16.45 -28.99 -10.97
N SER A 444 17.74 -28.80 -11.27
CA SER A 444 18.83 -29.79 -11.09
C SER A 444 18.99 -30.47 -9.71
N HIS A 445 18.26 -30.07 -8.66
CA HIS A 445 18.34 -30.69 -7.33
C HIS A 445 17.00 -30.86 -6.56
N SER A 446 15.85 -30.48 -7.11
CA SER A 446 14.49 -30.80 -6.62
C SER A 446 13.49 -30.01 -7.47
N GLY A 447 12.35 -30.61 -7.85
CA GLY A 447 11.25 -29.85 -8.46
C GLY A 447 10.75 -28.75 -7.52
N LEU A 448 10.18 -27.69 -8.05
CA LEU A 448 9.59 -26.61 -7.26
C LEU A 448 8.25 -26.23 -7.88
N THR A 449 7.23 -26.07 -7.04
CA THR A 449 5.99 -25.38 -7.41
C THR A 449 5.80 -24.21 -6.46
N LYS A 450 5.45 -23.04 -7.00
CA LYS A 450 5.32 -21.76 -6.29
C LYS A 450 4.03 -21.06 -6.70
N VAL A 451 3.25 -20.61 -5.72
CA VAL A 451 2.01 -19.85 -5.93
C VAL A 451 2.17 -18.43 -5.42
N PHE A 452 1.51 -17.50 -6.10
CA PHE A 452 1.44 -16.09 -5.79
C PHE A 452 -0.04 -15.68 -5.73
N PHE A 453 -0.55 -15.44 -4.52
CA PHE A 453 -1.96 -15.10 -4.30
C PHE A 453 -2.25 -13.59 -4.47
N ASP A 454 -3.36 -13.26 -5.12
CA ASP A 454 -4.02 -11.93 -5.12
C ASP A 454 -5.24 -11.99 -4.18
N ASN A 455 -5.29 -11.17 -3.13
CA ASN A 455 -6.30 -11.29 -2.05
C ASN A 455 -7.63 -10.54 -2.28
N LYS A 456 -7.89 -9.93 -3.45
CA LYS A 456 -9.14 -9.23 -3.87
C LYS A 456 -9.86 -8.30 -2.86
N SER A 457 -9.28 -7.92 -1.73
CA SER A 457 -9.93 -6.99 -0.79
C SER A 457 -9.77 -5.54 -1.27
N ARG A 458 -10.48 -5.19 -2.35
CA ARG A 458 -10.46 -3.82 -2.90
C ARG A 458 -11.59 -2.98 -2.31
N GLN A 459 -11.26 -1.83 -1.73
CA GLN A 459 -12.22 -0.80 -1.34
C GLN A 459 -11.66 0.56 -1.72
N ALA A 460 -12.53 1.44 -2.21
CA ALA A 460 -12.18 2.86 -2.22
C ALA A 460 -12.22 3.36 -0.79
N GLU A 461 -11.34 4.30 -0.49
CA GLU A 461 -11.28 4.93 0.82
C GLU A 461 -11.09 6.42 0.55
N LEU A 462 -12.23 7.04 0.25
CA LEU A 462 -12.33 8.44 -0.05
C LEU A 462 -12.16 9.26 1.22
N SER A 463 -11.66 10.48 1.07
CA SER A 463 -11.62 11.41 2.19
C SER A 463 -11.53 12.85 1.71
N VAL A 464 -11.92 13.75 2.60
CA VAL A 464 -11.66 15.18 2.49
C VAL A 464 -11.40 15.73 3.89
N GLY A 465 -10.28 16.42 4.07
CA GLY A 465 -9.86 17.06 5.31
C GLY A 465 -10.15 18.57 5.33
N LEU A 466 -9.92 19.20 6.49
CA LEU A 466 -10.04 20.66 6.65
C LEU A 466 -9.08 21.40 5.70
N ASP A 467 -7.82 20.96 5.66
CA ASP A 467 -6.76 21.54 4.83
C ASP A 467 -6.99 21.36 3.31
N ASP A 468 -7.95 20.51 2.93
CA ASP A 468 -8.32 20.29 1.53
C ASP A 468 -9.27 21.36 0.99
N ILE A 469 -9.90 22.15 1.86
CA ILE A 469 -10.80 23.25 1.50
C ILE A 469 -9.98 24.53 1.41
N SER A 470 -9.98 25.17 0.23
CA SER A 470 -9.30 26.45 0.03
C SER A 470 -10.18 27.47 -0.67
N PHE A 471 -10.01 28.72 -0.29
CA PHE A 471 -10.74 29.86 -0.85
C PHE A 471 -9.84 30.69 -1.75
N SER A 472 -10.40 31.19 -2.85
CA SER A 472 -9.71 32.18 -3.69
C SER A 472 -10.66 33.28 -4.13
N LYS A 473 -10.24 34.54 -3.95
CA LYS A 473 -11.02 35.71 -4.34
C LYS A 473 -10.89 35.97 -5.84
N ARG A 474 -11.99 36.34 -6.49
CA ARG A 474 -11.99 36.89 -7.86
C ARG A 474 -12.27 38.38 -7.86
N SER A 475 -11.83 39.04 -8.94
CA SER A 475 -12.22 40.41 -9.25
C SER A 475 -13.75 40.53 -9.27
N GLY A 476 -14.32 41.26 -8.31
CA GLY A 476 -15.76 41.50 -8.20
C GLY A 476 -16.47 40.87 -7.00
N GLY A 477 -15.76 40.21 -6.07
CA GLY A 477 -16.31 39.75 -4.78
C GLY A 477 -16.87 38.33 -4.75
N ALA A 478 -16.80 37.57 -5.84
CA ALA A 478 -17.12 36.14 -5.82
C ALA A 478 -15.92 35.32 -5.33
N VAL A 479 -16.18 34.31 -4.48
CA VAL A 479 -15.17 33.40 -3.92
C VAL A 479 -15.25 32.05 -4.65
N ASN A 480 -14.14 31.54 -5.19
CA ASN A 480 -14.09 30.15 -5.60
C ASN A 480 -13.67 29.30 -4.39
N VAL A 481 -14.35 28.17 -4.21
CA VAL A 481 -13.99 27.16 -3.23
C VAL A 481 -13.36 26.00 -3.98
N SER A 482 -12.12 25.65 -3.65
CA SER A 482 -11.47 24.44 -4.17
C SER A 482 -11.47 23.37 -3.09
N ILE A 483 -11.75 22.14 -3.47
CA ILE A 483 -11.65 20.98 -2.57
C ILE A 483 -10.75 19.93 -3.20
N THR A 484 -9.90 19.33 -2.39
CA THR A 484 -9.10 18.17 -2.79
C THR A 484 -9.72 16.92 -2.19
N LEU A 485 -10.15 16.01 -3.05
CA LEU A 485 -10.66 14.71 -2.67
C LEU A 485 -9.51 13.72 -2.74
N HIS A 486 -9.37 12.88 -1.73
CA HIS A 486 -8.38 11.80 -1.72
C HIS A 486 -9.08 10.46 -1.90
N ASN A 487 -8.33 9.50 -2.42
CA ASN A 487 -8.67 8.09 -2.38
C ASN A 487 -7.43 7.35 -1.88
N SER A 488 -7.42 7.04 -0.58
CA SER A 488 -6.38 6.23 0.05
C SER A 488 -6.59 4.73 -0.15
N GLY A 489 -7.70 4.36 -0.80
CA GLY A 489 -8.07 3.00 -1.12
C GLY A 489 -7.37 2.50 -2.38
N ASN A 490 -7.31 1.18 -2.50
CA ASN A 490 -6.69 0.47 -3.61
C ASN A 490 -7.64 0.28 -4.81
N LYS A 491 -8.85 0.87 -4.78
CA LYS A 491 -9.83 0.81 -5.87
C LYS A 491 -9.92 2.15 -6.60
N TYR A 492 -9.74 2.16 -7.91
CA TYR A 492 -10.05 3.32 -8.77
C TYR A 492 -11.55 3.61 -8.76
N GLU A 493 -11.95 4.86 -8.52
CA GLU A 493 -13.36 5.28 -8.55
C GLU A 493 -13.60 6.22 -9.71
N ASN A 494 -14.36 5.78 -10.71
CA ASN A 494 -14.61 6.56 -11.92
C ASN A 494 -15.61 7.70 -11.70
N GLU A 495 -16.48 7.57 -10.70
CA GLU A 495 -17.60 8.47 -10.46
C GLU A 495 -17.75 8.87 -8.97
N ALA A 496 -16.66 9.27 -8.31
CA ALA A 496 -16.75 9.79 -6.94
C ALA A 496 -17.62 11.06 -6.92
N GLU A 497 -18.76 10.99 -6.22
CA GLU A 497 -19.72 12.09 -6.11
C GLU A 497 -19.24 13.08 -5.04
N TYR A 498 -19.38 14.39 -5.27
CA TYR A 498 -19.02 15.41 -4.28
C TYR A 498 -20.04 16.54 -4.23
N ILE A 499 -20.14 17.21 -3.09
CA ILE A 499 -20.96 18.41 -2.88
C ILE A 499 -20.23 19.41 -1.97
N LEU A 500 -20.28 20.67 -2.40
CA LEU A 500 -19.94 21.85 -1.64
C LEU A 500 -21.23 22.54 -1.19
N TYR A 501 -21.34 22.92 0.08
CA TYR A 501 -22.58 23.43 0.67
C TYR A 501 -22.30 24.58 1.64
N ASN A 502 -22.91 25.75 1.41
CA ASN A 502 -22.92 26.87 2.35
C ASN A 502 -24.06 26.68 3.35
N ASP A 503 -23.76 26.59 4.64
CA ASP A 503 -24.75 26.30 5.68
C ASP A 503 -25.65 27.49 6.05
N ALA A 504 -25.16 28.72 5.86
CA ALA A 504 -25.92 29.95 6.10
C ALA A 504 -26.94 30.20 4.99
N THR A 505 -26.57 29.98 3.73
CA THR A 505 -27.42 30.28 2.56
C THR A 505 -28.12 29.06 1.97
N LEU A 506 -27.72 27.84 2.35
CA LEU A 506 -28.16 26.55 1.81
C LEU A 506 -27.85 26.34 0.32
N LYS A 507 -27.04 27.22 -0.29
CA LYS A 507 -26.61 27.09 -1.69
C LYS A 507 -25.54 26.00 -1.79
N ASN A 508 -25.55 25.26 -2.90
CA ASN A 508 -24.61 24.17 -3.12
C ASN A 508 -24.08 24.11 -4.55
N PHE A 509 -22.97 23.40 -4.71
CA PHE A 509 -22.35 23.02 -5.98
C PHE A 509 -21.92 21.55 -5.88
N SER A 510 -22.36 20.69 -6.79
CA SER A 510 -22.04 19.25 -6.76
C SER A 510 -21.60 18.73 -8.14
N GLY A 511 -20.91 17.59 -8.14
CA GLY A 511 -20.41 16.96 -9.34
C GLY A 511 -19.94 15.52 -9.12
N LYS A 512 -19.34 14.95 -10.17
CA LYS A 512 -18.66 13.65 -10.18
C LYS A 512 -17.25 13.83 -10.71
N VAL A 513 -16.30 13.07 -10.16
CA VAL A 513 -14.90 13.14 -10.59
C VAL A 513 -14.24 11.75 -10.52
N PRO A 514 -13.42 11.38 -11.51
CA PRO A 514 -12.61 10.16 -11.41
C PRO A 514 -11.44 10.37 -10.43
N ILE A 515 -11.20 9.40 -9.55
CA ILE A 515 -10.11 9.41 -8.57
C ILE A 515 -9.34 8.08 -8.64
N LYS A 516 -8.04 8.18 -8.90
CA LYS A 516 -7.15 7.01 -8.92
C LYS A 516 -7.02 6.37 -7.54
N ALA A 517 -6.77 5.05 -7.52
CA ALA A 517 -6.30 4.37 -6.32
C ALA A 517 -5.04 5.06 -5.79
N PHE A 518 -4.94 5.23 -4.47
CA PHE A 518 -3.87 5.99 -3.80
C PHE A 518 -3.62 7.38 -4.41
N GLY A 519 -4.68 8.04 -4.89
CA GLY A 519 -4.63 9.29 -5.62
C GLY A 519 -5.42 10.40 -4.96
N ASN A 520 -5.33 11.59 -5.54
CA ASN A 520 -6.20 12.72 -5.19
C ASN A 520 -6.61 13.51 -6.42
N VAL A 521 -7.66 14.31 -6.28
CA VAL A 521 -8.14 15.22 -7.32
C VAL A 521 -8.66 16.51 -6.70
N THR A 522 -8.28 17.65 -7.27
CA THR A 522 -8.81 18.95 -6.86
C THR A 522 -9.91 19.40 -7.81
N VAL A 523 -11.07 19.76 -7.26
CA VAL A 523 -12.19 20.35 -8.00
C VAL A 523 -12.49 21.75 -7.48
N ILE A 524 -13.01 22.62 -8.35
CA ILE A 524 -13.27 24.03 -8.02
C ILE A 524 -14.75 24.33 -8.25
N GLY A 525 -15.43 24.75 -7.18
CA GLY A 525 -16.82 25.19 -7.18
C GLY A 525 -16.97 26.68 -6.97
N GLN A 526 -18.09 27.23 -7.43
CA GLN A 526 -18.47 28.63 -7.21
C GLN A 526 -19.70 28.70 -6.33
N ILE A 527 -19.52 29.26 -5.13
CA ILE A 527 -20.59 29.48 -4.15
C ILE A 527 -20.50 30.93 -3.68
N GLU A 528 -21.65 31.57 -3.47
CA GLU A 528 -21.73 32.90 -2.87
C GLU A 528 -21.56 32.75 -1.35
N ILE A 529 -20.59 33.48 -0.79
CA ILE A 529 -20.09 33.31 0.58
C ILE A 529 -19.80 34.69 1.15
N ASP A 530 -20.31 34.95 2.35
CA ASP A 530 -19.96 36.13 3.15
C ASP A 530 -18.98 35.76 4.28
N GLU A 531 -18.27 36.75 4.83
CA GLU A 531 -17.36 36.53 5.98
C GLU A 531 -18.13 35.91 7.17
N GLY A 532 -17.61 34.79 7.70
CA GLY A 532 -18.23 34.00 8.76
C GLY A 532 -19.18 32.89 8.27
N ASP A 533 -19.46 32.78 6.97
CA ASP A 533 -20.19 31.64 6.41
C ASP A 533 -19.31 30.38 6.44
N ARG A 534 -19.92 29.22 6.74
CA ARG A 534 -19.22 27.94 6.75
C ARG A 534 -19.54 27.09 5.53
N ILE A 535 -18.50 26.54 4.92
CA ILE A 535 -18.61 25.65 3.76
C ILE A 535 -18.32 24.22 4.16
N TRP A 536 -19.25 23.34 3.84
CA TRP A 536 -19.10 21.90 3.94
C TRP A 536 -18.67 21.32 2.60
N ALA A 537 -17.59 20.54 2.60
CA ALA A 537 -17.20 19.67 1.52
C ALA A 537 -17.57 18.24 1.92
N ILE A 538 -18.30 17.53 1.06
CA ILE A 538 -18.68 16.14 1.29
C ILE A 538 -18.39 15.34 0.04
N VAL A 539 -17.63 14.27 0.16
CA VAL A 539 -17.41 13.25 -0.87
C VAL A 539 -18.29 12.03 -0.58
N ASP A 540 -18.70 11.32 -1.62
CA ASP A 540 -19.71 10.26 -1.61
C ASP A 540 -20.94 10.60 -0.74
N TYR A 541 -21.48 11.80 -0.93
CA TYR A 541 -22.57 12.31 -0.09
C TYR A 541 -23.85 11.45 -0.14
N ASN A 542 -23.99 10.57 -1.14
CA ASN A 542 -25.10 9.62 -1.28
C ASN A 542 -24.79 8.21 -0.72
N ARG A 543 -23.57 7.96 -0.22
CA ARG A 543 -23.10 6.68 0.33
C ARG A 543 -23.29 5.50 -0.62
N ARG A 544 -22.87 5.70 -1.88
CA ARG A 544 -22.96 4.68 -2.93
C ARG A 544 -21.71 3.83 -3.01
N ILE A 545 -20.59 4.41 -2.61
CA ILE A 545 -19.29 3.75 -2.54
C ILE A 545 -19.18 3.16 -1.13
N LYS A 546 -18.77 1.90 -1.04
CA LYS A 546 -18.65 1.22 0.25
C LYS A 546 -17.21 1.36 0.71
N GLU A 547 -17.03 2.10 1.80
CA GLU A 547 -15.72 2.46 2.31
C GLU A 547 -15.46 1.82 3.69
N LYS A 548 -14.20 1.76 4.11
CA LYS A 548 -13.86 1.24 5.45
C LYS A 548 -14.12 2.31 6.50
N ASN A 549 -13.82 3.56 6.19
CA ASN A 549 -14.21 4.71 6.97
C ASN A 549 -15.09 5.62 6.10
N GLU A 550 -16.29 5.91 6.58
CA GLU A 550 -17.28 6.78 5.91
C GLU A 550 -17.34 8.16 6.59
N ASP A 551 -16.62 8.31 7.71
CA ASP A 551 -16.68 9.47 8.58
C ASP A 551 -15.56 10.49 8.26
N ASN A 552 -14.63 10.14 7.37
CA ASN A 552 -13.60 10.99 6.74
C ASN A 552 -14.07 11.65 5.43
N ASN A 553 -15.32 11.39 5.02
CA ASN A 553 -15.90 11.87 3.76
C ASN A 553 -16.46 13.29 3.83
N PHE A 554 -16.22 14.02 4.90
CA PHE A 554 -16.66 15.40 5.00
C PHE A 554 -15.70 16.25 5.83
N ALA A 555 -15.59 17.52 5.43
CA ALA A 555 -14.88 18.56 6.16
C ALA A 555 -15.65 19.87 6.05
N SER A 556 -15.39 20.80 6.96
CA SER A 556 -15.99 22.13 6.89
C SER A 556 -15.04 23.22 7.30
N GLU A 557 -14.98 24.30 6.53
CA GLU A 557 -14.13 25.46 6.83
C GLU A 557 -14.96 26.74 6.86
N GLU A 558 -14.64 27.64 7.79
CA GLU A 558 -15.30 28.95 7.89
C GLU A 558 -14.58 29.95 7.00
N TYR A 559 -15.32 30.66 6.15
CA TYR A 559 -14.72 31.67 5.29
C TYR A 559 -14.38 32.91 6.11
N ALA A 560 -13.08 33.22 6.16
CA ALA A 560 -12.56 34.47 6.67
C ALA A 560 -12.01 35.28 5.49
N ASP A 561 -12.21 36.60 5.48
CA ASP A 561 -11.82 37.44 4.34
C ASP A 561 -10.31 37.74 4.29
N PHE A 562 -9.45 36.70 4.37
CA PHE A 562 -8.00 36.85 4.41
C PHE A 562 -7.37 37.24 3.06
N PRO A 563 -6.19 37.87 3.07
CA PRO A 563 -5.44 38.20 1.86
C PRO A 563 -4.86 36.97 1.15
N MET A 564 -4.72 37.04 -0.17
CA MET A 564 -4.00 36.03 -0.96
C MET A 564 -2.48 36.19 -0.78
N VAL A 565 -1.78 35.12 -0.41
CA VAL A 565 -0.35 35.10 -0.12
C VAL A 565 0.40 34.26 -1.15
N TYR A 566 1.31 34.89 -1.90
CA TYR A 566 2.25 34.21 -2.78
C TYR A 566 3.61 34.07 -2.10
N VAL A 567 4.28 32.95 -2.31
CA VAL A 567 5.61 32.67 -1.77
C VAL A 567 6.55 32.29 -2.91
N SER A 568 7.74 32.90 -2.93
CA SER A 568 8.86 32.50 -3.78
C SER A 568 10.12 32.33 -2.95
N SER A 569 10.83 31.23 -3.16
CA SER A 569 12.09 30.92 -2.49
C SER A 569 13.27 30.87 -3.47
N GLY A 570 14.20 31.80 -3.25
CA GLY A 570 15.51 31.89 -3.88
C GLY A 570 16.62 31.34 -2.99
N ALA A 571 16.28 30.62 -1.91
CA ALA A 571 17.24 29.96 -1.03
C ALA A 571 18.20 29.04 -1.80
N LEU A 572 19.38 28.80 -1.21
CA LEU A 572 20.42 27.93 -1.79
C LEU A 572 20.86 26.86 -0.80
N PRO A 573 21.12 25.63 -1.26
CA PRO A 573 21.16 25.15 -2.66
C PRO A 573 19.77 24.99 -3.32
N PHE A 574 19.69 24.74 -4.63
CA PHE A 574 18.42 24.80 -5.37
C PHE A 574 17.38 23.79 -4.85
N GLY A 575 17.81 22.59 -4.45
CA GLY A 575 16.92 21.54 -3.97
C GLY A 575 16.15 21.85 -2.68
N VAL A 576 16.47 22.93 -1.95
CA VAL A 576 15.81 23.26 -0.67
C VAL A 576 14.68 24.29 -0.82
N ARG A 577 14.48 24.87 -2.00
CA ARG A 577 13.54 25.97 -2.21
C ARG A 577 12.09 25.57 -1.92
N GLU A 578 11.71 24.37 -2.33
CA GLU A 578 10.35 23.86 -2.13
C GLU A 578 10.03 23.66 -0.65
N GLU A 579 11.03 23.30 0.17
CA GLU A 579 10.85 23.12 1.62
C GLU A 579 10.40 24.42 2.31
N PHE A 580 10.85 25.58 1.83
CA PHE A 580 10.38 26.88 2.32
C PHE A 580 8.96 27.19 1.86
N ASN A 581 8.62 26.89 0.61
CA ASN A 581 7.29 27.16 0.07
C ASN A 581 6.24 26.35 0.82
N GLU A 582 6.48 25.05 1.01
CA GLU A 582 5.59 24.17 1.77
C GLU A 582 5.56 24.55 3.25
N PHE A 583 6.70 24.91 3.87
CA PHE A 583 6.70 25.38 5.26
C PHE A 583 5.81 26.62 5.49
N ILE A 584 5.90 27.64 4.61
CA ILE A 584 5.05 28.82 4.74
C ILE A 584 3.59 28.45 4.51
N LYS A 585 3.30 27.61 3.51
CA LYS A 585 1.94 27.15 3.22
C LYS A 585 1.32 26.40 4.41
N GLU A 586 2.09 25.51 5.05
CA GLU A 586 1.67 24.72 6.22
C GLU A 586 1.44 25.58 7.47
N LYS A 587 2.19 26.66 7.67
CA LYS A 587 2.14 27.49 8.90
C LYS A 587 1.37 28.81 8.74
N LEU A 588 0.74 29.05 7.60
CA LEU A 588 0.01 30.30 7.33
C LEU A 588 -1.38 30.28 8.00
N GLU A 589 -1.58 31.12 9.01
CA GLU A 589 -2.86 31.23 9.76
C GLU A 589 -3.74 32.38 9.25
N TYR A 590 -3.14 33.46 8.72
CA TYR A 590 -3.85 34.69 8.34
C TYR A 590 -3.73 35.03 6.85
N GLY A 591 -3.85 34.03 5.98
CA GLY A 591 -3.75 34.22 4.54
C GLY A 591 -4.11 32.97 3.73
N TYR A 592 -4.50 33.15 2.47
CA TYR A 592 -4.74 32.05 1.54
C TYR A 592 -3.58 31.88 0.56
N TYR A 593 -2.92 30.74 0.60
CA TYR A 593 -1.78 30.46 -0.28
C TYR A 593 -2.19 30.43 -1.76
N THR A 594 -1.42 31.11 -2.63
CA THR A 594 -1.55 31.01 -4.09
C THR A 594 -0.22 30.72 -4.76
N LYS A 595 -0.24 29.88 -5.80
CA LYS A 595 0.90 29.63 -6.69
C LYS A 595 1.10 30.75 -7.73
N ARG A 596 0.18 31.70 -7.83
CA ARG A 596 0.16 32.75 -8.87
C ARG A 596 0.41 34.13 -8.27
N GLU A 597 1.59 34.68 -8.56
CA GLU A 597 2.04 35.98 -8.03
C GLU A 597 1.10 37.17 -8.34
N HIS A 598 0.38 37.13 -9.46
CA HIS A 598 -0.53 38.20 -9.87
C HIS A 598 -1.89 38.17 -9.15
N GLU A 599 -2.23 37.06 -8.50
CA GLU A 599 -3.45 36.93 -7.68
C GLU A 599 -3.21 37.36 -6.23
N ALA A 600 -1.97 37.65 -5.85
CA ALA A 600 -1.57 37.85 -4.47
C ALA A 600 -1.70 39.30 -4.00
N ASP A 601 -2.32 39.48 -2.83
CA ASP A 601 -2.33 40.72 -2.05
C ASP A 601 -1.04 40.88 -1.25
N ILE A 602 -0.41 39.76 -0.89
CA ILE A 602 0.84 39.68 -0.14
C ILE A 602 1.83 38.78 -0.88
N ARG A 603 3.08 39.23 -1.03
CA ARG A 603 4.16 38.47 -1.68
C ARG A 603 5.34 38.30 -0.74
N ILE A 604 5.68 37.05 -0.44
CA ILE A 604 6.79 36.66 0.44
C ILE A 604 7.94 36.17 -0.43
N TYR A 605 9.09 36.83 -0.31
CA TYR A 605 10.31 36.50 -1.05
C TYR A 605 11.39 36.04 -0.09
N ILE A 606 11.80 34.77 -0.20
CA ILE A 606 12.73 34.12 0.70
C ILE A 606 14.11 33.93 0.03
N GLY A 607 15.17 34.34 0.71
CA GLY A 607 16.56 34.17 0.26
C GLY A 607 17.06 35.27 -0.68
N LYS A 608 18.38 35.46 -0.70
CA LYS A 608 19.05 36.59 -1.39
C LYS A 608 18.98 36.59 -2.92
N LYS A 609 18.61 35.47 -3.55
CA LYS A 609 18.47 35.39 -5.01
C LYS A 609 17.11 35.86 -5.51
N GLU A 610 16.18 36.19 -4.62
CA GLU A 610 14.89 36.75 -4.99
C GLU A 610 14.99 38.19 -5.50
N GLN A 611 14.08 38.55 -6.39
CA GLN A 611 14.12 39.81 -7.13
C GLN A 611 14.16 41.06 -6.23
N PHE A 612 13.51 41.02 -5.06
CA PHE A 612 13.47 42.13 -4.11
C PHE A 612 14.53 42.05 -3.00
N ASN A 613 15.20 40.90 -2.86
CA ASN A 613 16.23 40.64 -1.84
C ASN A 613 17.65 40.94 -2.34
N THR A 614 17.76 41.66 -3.45
CA THR A 614 19.01 41.91 -4.18
C THR A 614 20.01 42.77 -3.39
N LEU A 615 21.30 42.55 -3.69
CA LEU A 615 22.44 43.28 -3.10
C LEU A 615 22.28 44.79 -3.28
N LYS A 616 22.45 45.54 -2.17
CA LYS A 616 22.38 47.01 -2.13
C LYS A 616 21.09 47.61 -2.70
N ASN A 617 19.94 46.98 -2.49
CA ASN A 617 18.66 47.59 -2.82
C ASN A 617 18.57 48.99 -2.17
N SER A 618 18.60 50.03 -3.01
CA SER A 618 18.69 51.42 -2.56
C SER A 618 17.43 51.88 -1.84
N ARG A 619 16.28 51.28 -2.17
CA ARG A 619 14.98 51.62 -1.59
C ARG A 619 14.86 51.07 -0.17
N THR A 620 15.05 49.76 0.02
CA THR A 620 14.97 49.17 1.37
C THR A 620 16.01 49.75 2.32
N ARG A 621 17.20 50.11 1.80
CA ARG A 621 18.24 50.79 2.55
C ARG A 621 17.83 52.20 2.99
N ALA A 622 17.26 53.00 2.09
CA ALA A 622 16.93 54.40 2.36
C ALA A 622 15.68 54.53 3.23
N ASP A 623 14.66 53.73 2.95
CA ASP A 623 13.32 53.90 3.50
C ASP A 623 13.11 53.07 4.78
N TYR A 624 13.75 51.89 4.87
CA TYR A 624 13.53 50.93 5.96
C TYR A 624 14.81 50.54 6.71
N GLY A 625 15.97 51.08 6.29
CA GLY A 625 17.25 50.90 6.97
C GLY A 625 17.88 49.52 6.81
N PHE A 626 17.34 48.62 5.97
CA PHE A 626 17.88 47.27 5.79
C PHE A 626 18.33 46.96 4.36
N TYR A 627 19.41 46.19 4.22
CA TYR A 627 19.95 45.77 2.93
C TYR A 627 20.97 44.64 3.11
N SER A 628 21.37 43.99 2.01
CA SER A 628 22.54 43.11 1.97
C SER A 628 23.72 43.77 1.25
N ASP A 629 24.94 43.59 1.77
CA ASP A 629 26.20 43.98 1.12
C ASP A 629 27.31 42.99 1.46
N ALA A 630 28.14 42.64 0.48
CA ALA A 630 29.29 41.75 0.64
C ALA A 630 28.98 40.44 1.41
N GLY A 631 27.80 39.87 1.21
CA GLY A 631 27.35 38.64 1.87
C GLY A 631 26.73 38.83 3.26
N ASN A 632 26.80 40.04 3.84
CA ASN A 632 26.23 40.35 5.14
C ASN A 632 24.88 41.10 5.02
N VAL A 633 23.97 40.85 5.97
CA VAL A 633 22.77 41.65 6.20
C VAL A 633 23.11 42.86 7.07
N TYR A 634 22.52 43.99 6.76
CA TYR A 634 22.69 45.25 7.48
C TYR A 634 21.34 45.77 7.96
N PHE A 635 21.30 46.28 9.19
CA PHE A 635 20.14 46.93 9.78
C PHE A 635 20.56 48.24 10.46
N TYR A 636 20.04 49.37 9.98
CA TYR A 636 20.43 50.73 10.39
C TYR A 636 21.95 50.96 10.48
N GLY A 637 22.69 50.37 9.53
CA GLY A 637 24.15 50.47 9.46
C GLY A 637 24.93 49.49 10.35
N ARG A 638 24.26 48.71 11.21
CA ARG A 638 24.86 47.58 11.94
C ARG A 638 24.94 46.36 11.03
N ALA A 639 26.11 45.76 10.92
CA ALA A 639 26.32 44.53 10.15
C ALA A 639 26.03 43.29 11.02
N GLY A 640 25.16 42.40 10.56
CA GLY A 640 25.11 41.01 11.01
C GLY A 640 26.18 40.21 10.28
N SER A 641 27.06 39.54 11.01
CA SER A 641 28.22 38.82 10.44
C SER A 641 28.18 37.30 10.62
N LYS A 642 27.20 36.80 11.38
CA LYS A 642 27.00 35.37 11.63
C LYS A 642 26.12 34.75 10.54
N PRO A 643 26.29 33.47 10.19
CA PRO A 643 25.48 32.81 9.14
C PRO A 643 23.97 32.90 9.36
N TYR A 644 23.53 32.86 10.63
CA TYR A 644 22.13 32.94 11.04
C TYR A 644 21.59 34.38 11.18
N ASN A 645 22.44 35.42 11.05
CA ASN A 645 21.91 36.78 11.08
C ASN A 645 21.05 37.02 9.83
N ALA A 646 19.88 37.59 10.05
CA ALA A 646 18.88 37.73 8.99
C ALA A 646 18.00 38.97 9.18
N VAL A 647 17.20 39.28 8.17
CA VAL A 647 16.23 40.36 8.21
C VAL A 647 14.88 39.90 7.66
N ILE A 648 13.83 40.42 8.26
CA ILE A 648 12.46 40.31 7.78
C ILE A 648 11.94 41.73 7.62
N GLY A 649 11.50 42.11 6.42
CA GLY A 649 11.03 43.47 6.15
C GLY A 649 9.78 43.47 5.30
N ALA A 650 8.75 44.18 5.73
CA ALA A 650 7.49 44.33 5.01
C ALA A 650 7.33 45.77 4.48
N TRP A 651 6.88 45.93 3.23
CA TRP A 651 6.55 47.23 2.64
C TRP A 651 5.45 47.13 1.59
N LYS A 652 4.66 48.19 1.43
CA LYS A 652 3.65 48.27 0.37
C LYS A 652 4.19 48.88 -0.93
N GLU A 653 3.79 48.29 -2.06
CA GLU A 653 4.01 48.80 -3.40
C GLU A 653 2.76 48.59 -4.26
N ASN A 654 2.14 49.68 -4.70
CA ASN A 654 0.89 49.67 -5.48
C ASN A 654 -0.23 48.82 -4.82
N ASP A 655 -0.47 49.07 -3.52
CA ASP A 655 -1.44 48.35 -2.66
C ASP A 655 -1.15 46.86 -2.41
N VAL A 656 -0.08 46.30 -2.98
CA VAL A 656 0.42 44.94 -2.67
C VAL A 656 1.47 45.02 -1.57
N LEU A 657 1.34 44.18 -0.55
CA LEU A 657 2.32 44.05 0.52
C LEU A 657 3.44 43.08 0.10
N ASN A 658 4.68 43.51 0.15
CA ASN A 658 5.85 42.69 -0.14
C ASN A 658 6.61 42.43 1.16
N ILE A 659 7.04 41.20 1.37
CA ILE A 659 7.80 40.75 2.54
C ILE A 659 9.10 40.13 2.05
N ALA A 660 10.22 40.73 2.44
CA ALA A 660 11.56 40.20 2.23
C ALA A 660 11.99 39.39 3.45
N VAL A 661 12.43 38.15 3.23
CA VAL A 661 12.96 37.24 4.24
C VAL A 661 14.31 36.74 3.76
N TYR A 662 15.41 37.14 4.38
CA TYR A 662 16.72 36.60 3.98
C TYR A 662 17.80 36.72 5.05
N GLY A 663 18.67 35.72 5.07
CA GLY A 663 19.80 35.55 5.97
C GLY A 663 21.16 35.76 5.32
N ASN A 664 22.20 35.73 6.15
CA ASN A 664 23.58 35.68 5.70
C ASN A 664 23.87 34.43 4.88
N SER A 665 23.40 33.30 5.38
CA SER A 665 23.39 31.98 4.74
C SER A 665 22.00 31.34 4.88
N ILE A 666 21.88 30.09 4.43
CA ILE A 666 20.66 29.28 4.60
C ILE A 666 20.21 29.19 6.06
N ASP A 667 21.13 29.24 7.03
CA ASP A 667 20.85 29.32 8.47
C ASP A 667 19.93 30.49 8.81
N GLY A 668 20.24 31.66 8.26
CA GLY A 668 19.48 32.87 8.50
C GLY A 668 18.21 32.93 7.67
N ASP A 669 18.19 32.31 6.48
CA ASP A 669 16.97 32.16 5.69
C ASP A 669 15.93 31.33 6.49
N ILE A 670 16.35 30.21 7.07
CA ILE A 670 15.53 29.35 7.94
C ILE A 670 15.06 30.14 9.17
N ALA A 671 15.99 30.74 9.92
CA ALA A 671 15.65 31.47 11.13
C ALA A 671 14.66 32.62 10.87
N ALA A 672 14.83 33.36 9.77
CA ALA A 672 13.92 34.44 9.39
C ALA A 672 12.54 33.93 8.92
N ALA A 673 12.49 32.81 8.19
CA ALA A 673 11.21 32.22 7.77
C ALA A 673 10.38 31.75 8.98
N LYS A 674 11.01 31.07 9.95
CA LYS A 674 10.37 30.64 11.19
C LYS A 674 9.79 31.82 11.97
N TRP A 675 10.62 32.84 12.16
CA TRP A 675 10.23 34.03 12.90
C TRP A 675 9.16 34.87 12.20
N LEU A 676 9.08 34.81 10.86
CA LEU A 676 7.97 35.39 10.11
C LEU A 676 6.67 34.66 10.44
N MET A 677 6.66 33.32 10.46
CA MET A 677 5.44 32.54 10.74
C MET A 677 4.97 32.70 12.19
N GLU A 678 5.88 32.69 13.15
CA GLU A 678 5.55 32.96 14.56
C GLU A 678 4.93 34.34 14.80
N ARG A 679 5.22 35.30 13.91
CA ARG A 679 4.78 36.71 14.02
C ARG A 679 4.03 37.19 12.80
N GLN A 680 3.38 36.28 12.08
CA GLN A 680 2.76 36.56 10.79
C GLN A 680 1.76 37.73 10.88
N ALA A 681 0.97 37.82 11.95
CA ALA A 681 0.04 38.92 12.17
C ALA A 681 0.72 40.31 12.22
N GLU A 682 1.97 40.41 12.69
CA GLU A 682 2.73 41.66 12.73
C GLU A 682 3.17 42.11 11.33
N PHE A 683 3.47 41.16 10.43
CA PHE A 683 4.00 41.46 9.10
C PHE A 683 2.90 41.59 8.06
N LEU A 684 1.94 40.66 8.05
CA LEU A 684 0.86 40.61 7.04
C LEU A 684 -0.06 41.84 7.09
N ASN A 685 -0.09 42.57 8.21
CA ASN A 685 -0.94 43.74 8.42
C ASN A 685 -0.18 45.09 8.48
N SER A 686 1.15 45.10 8.34
CA SER A 686 1.96 46.30 8.61
C SER A 686 2.83 46.73 7.43
N ASP A 687 2.73 48.01 7.07
CA ASP A 687 3.67 48.65 6.14
C ASP A 687 4.89 49.19 6.91
N GLY A 688 6.10 48.80 6.50
CA GLY A 688 7.36 49.26 7.09
C GLY A 688 7.82 48.50 8.34
N ARG A 689 7.21 47.36 8.68
CA ARG A 689 7.67 46.51 9.79
C ARG A 689 8.98 45.82 9.40
N VAL A 690 10.01 45.96 10.23
CA VAL A 690 11.30 45.31 10.03
C VAL A 690 11.78 44.67 11.34
N ILE A 691 12.25 43.44 11.25
CA ILE A 691 12.92 42.71 12.35
C ILE A 691 14.30 42.28 11.89
N PHE A 692 15.27 42.42 12.79
CA PHE A 692 16.63 41.92 12.62
C PHE A 692 16.82 40.71 13.54
N VAL A 693 17.19 39.57 12.95
CA VAL A 693 17.49 38.33 13.67
C VAL A 693 18.97 38.33 14.00
N ASP A 694 19.30 38.36 15.29
CA ASP A 694 20.68 38.42 15.79
C ASP A 694 20.97 37.38 16.89
N ASP A 695 22.08 37.57 17.60
CA ASP A 695 22.57 36.63 18.62
C ASP A 695 21.63 36.51 19.84
N TYR A 696 20.65 37.40 19.99
CA TYR A 696 19.62 37.30 21.03
C TYR A 696 18.43 36.42 20.63
N ASN A 697 18.40 35.94 19.38
CA ASN A 697 17.41 34.99 18.91
C ASN A 697 17.91 33.56 19.15
N GLU A 698 17.36 32.89 20.15
CA GLU A 698 17.77 31.54 20.54
C GLU A 698 17.52 30.52 19.42
N ASP A 699 16.39 30.62 18.69
CA ASP A 699 16.08 29.75 17.56
C ASP A 699 17.09 29.88 16.42
N ALA A 700 17.59 31.10 16.16
CA ALA A 700 18.62 31.34 15.15
C ALA A 700 19.95 30.68 15.53
N VAL A 701 20.32 30.74 16.81
CA VAL A 701 21.52 30.06 17.33
C VAL A 701 21.32 28.52 17.31
N ARG A 702 20.10 28.04 17.60
CA ARG A 702 19.73 26.62 17.54
C ARG A 702 19.83 26.05 16.12
N VAL A 703 19.24 26.74 15.14
CA VAL A 703 19.32 26.38 13.72
C VAL A 703 20.78 26.31 13.28
N PHE A 704 21.59 27.31 13.65
CA PHE A 704 23.01 27.30 13.34
C PHE A 704 23.73 26.09 13.93
N ASP A 705 23.48 25.79 15.21
CA ASP A 705 24.08 24.62 15.86
C ASP A 705 23.67 23.32 15.17
N TYR A 706 22.38 23.11 14.92
CA TYR A 706 21.84 21.91 14.27
C TYR A 706 22.44 21.70 12.87
N LEU A 707 22.54 22.75 12.04
CA LEU A 707 23.12 22.65 10.70
C LEU A 707 24.63 22.36 10.71
N HIS A 708 25.33 22.76 11.79
CA HIS A 708 26.78 22.67 11.91
C HIS A 708 27.25 21.58 12.89
N ASN A 709 26.34 20.83 13.50
CA ASN A 709 26.68 19.76 14.42
C ASN A 709 27.29 18.54 13.70
N THR A 710 27.84 17.62 14.50
CA THR A 710 28.42 16.38 13.99
C THR A 710 27.32 15.50 13.39
N GLY A 711 27.41 15.21 12.09
CA GLY A 711 26.40 14.45 11.33
C GLY A 711 25.75 15.28 10.22
N ASN A 712 25.31 16.49 10.53
CA ASN A 712 24.67 17.38 9.55
C ASN A 712 25.69 18.22 8.76
N LYS A 713 26.78 18.62 9.43
CA LYS A 713 27.83 19.48 8.83
C LYS A 713 28.41 18.92 7.53
N ASP A 714 28.50 17.60 7.40
CA ASP A 714 29.02 16.95 6.19
C ASP A 714 28.10 17.12 4.98
N ASN A 715 26.82 17.44 5.19
CA ASN A 715 25.85 17.73 4.14
C ASN A 715 25.57 19.22 3.95
N TYR A 716 26.10 20.08 4.82
CA TYR A 716 25.84 21.53 4.78
C TYR A 716 26.15 22.14 3.41
N LEU A 717 25.15 22.83 2.83
CA LEU A 717 25.18 23.47 1.50
C LEU A 717 25.39 22.53 0.30
N LYS A 718 25.28 21.21 0.47
CA LYS A 718 25.27 20.26 -0.65
C LYS A 718 23.88 20.20 -1.28
N ASP A 719 23.82 20.20 -2.61
CA ASP A 719 22.56 20.04 -3.34
C ASP A 719 22.21 18.54 -3.43
N ASN A 720 21.73 17.97 -2.33
CA ASN A 720 21.37 16.57 -2.21
C ASN A 720 20.15 16.38 -1.30
N ASP A 721 19.53 15.20 -1.38
CA ASP A 721 18.34 14.88 -0.58
C ASP A 721 18.60 14.90 0.94
N ALA A 722 19.82 14.57 1.37
CA ALA A 722 20.19 14.59 2.79
C ALA A 722 20.13 16.02 3.36
N PHE A 723 20.69 17.01 2.64
CA PHE A 723 20.62 18.41 3.08
C PHE A 723 19.21 18.97 2.95
N ARG A 724 18.43 18.56 1.94
CA ARG A 724 17.01 18.91 1.83
C ARG A 724 16.23 18.47 3.08
N LYS A 725 16.41 17.22 3.53
CA LYS A 725 15.81 16.70 4.77
C LYS A 725 16.25 17.47 6.03
N ILE A 726 17.53 17.83 6.12
CA ILE A 726 18.06 18.65 7.22
C ILE A 726 17.39 20.03 7.25
N VAL A 727 17.24 20.70 6.11
CA VAL A 727 16.55 22.00 6.03
C VAL A 727 15.06 21.88 6.36
N ARG A 728 14.39 20.84 5.83
CA ARG A 728 12.99 20.51 6.16
C ARG A 728 12.78 20.40 7.66
N ALA A 729 13.65 19.65 8.34
CA ALA A 729 13.58 19.42 9.77
C ALA A 729 13.85 20.71 10.56
N ALA A 730 14.85 21.51 10.16
CA ALA A 730 15.16 22.77 10.82
C ALA A 730 14.01 23.80 10.74
N LEU A 731 13.28 23.84 9.62
CA LEU A 731 12.10 24.68 9.43
C LEU A 731 10.94 24.26 10.35
N ARG A 732 10.73 22.96 10.57
CA ARG A 732 9.61 22.39 11.34
C ARG A 732 9.89 22.11 12.82
N ASP A 733 11.04 22.53 13.33
CA ASP A 733 11.48 22.18 14.68
C ASP A 733 11.63 20.67 14.92
N GLU A 734 11.95 19.91 13.87
CA GLU A 734 12.26 18.46 13.95
C GLU A 734 13.77 18.24 14.20
N MET A 735 14.39 19.07 15.05
CA MET A 735 15.85 19.08 15.30
C MET A 735 16.27 18.07 16.37
N TYR A 736 15.69 16.88 16.32
CA TYR A 736 15.92 15.79 17.25
C TYR A 736 16.06 14.46 16.51
N THR A 737 16.34 13.39 17.25
CA THR A 737 16.38 12.03 16.73
C THR A 737 15.39 11.19 17.49
N GLU A 738 14.62 10.40 16.77
CA GLU A 738 13.64 9.48 17.32
C GLU A 738 14.21 8.07 17.38
N ARG A 739 13.88 7.34 18.45
CA ARG A 739 14.19 5.92 18.59
C ARG A 739 13.06 5.20 19.30
N ASP A 740 12.65 4.09 18.72
CA ASP A 740 11.70 3.19 19.36
C ASP A 740 12.44 2.17 20.22
N TYR A 741 11.92 1.98 21.43
CA TYR A 741 12.38 0.99 22.38
C TYR A 741 11.22 0.15 22.86
N ASN A 742 11.52 -1.09 23.21
CA ASN A 742 10.56 -2.01 23.80
C ASN A 742 11.05 -2.50 25.16
N VAL A 743 10.11 -2.77 26.04
CA VAL A 743 10.32 -3.55 27.28
C VAL A 743 9.32 -4.69 27.32
N THR A 744 9.77 -5.84 27.79
CA THR A 744 8.85 -6.92 28.15
C THR A 744 8.61 -6.85 29.66
N THR A 745 7.35 -6.77 30.07
CA THR A 745 6.95 -6.73 31.47
C THR A 745 7.17 -8.09 32.15
N ALA A 746 7.16 -8.14 33.48
CA ALA A 746 7.25 -9.40 34.22
C ALA A 746 6.11 -10.39 33.93
N ASN A 747 4.97 -9.94 33.39
CA ASN A 747 3.86 -10.77 32.93
C ASN A 747 3.89 -11.06 31.40
N ASN A 748 5.05 -10.90 30.75
CA ASN A 748 5.29 -11.21 29.33
C ASN A 748 4.48 -10.37 28.32
N VAL A 749 4.18 -9.11 28.66
CA VAL A 749 3.58 -8.15 27.73
C VAL A 749 4.68 -7.25 27.17
N VAL A 750 4.75 -7.10 25.85
CA VAL A 750 5.68 -6.17 25.21
C VAL A 750 5.04 -4.80 25.15
N LEU A 751 5.72 -3.78 25.70
CA LEU A 751 5.30 -2.39 25.70
C LEU A 751 6.29 -1.53 24.92
N ARG A 752 5.76 -0.50 24.27
CA ARG A 752 6.51 0.43 23.42
C ARG A 752 6.83 1.72 24.15
N MET A 753 7.96 2.31 23.78
CA MET A 753 8.43 3.60 24.22
C MET A 753 9.06 4.32 23.05
N LYS A 754 8.76 5.60 22.90
CA LYS A 754 9.38 6.48 21.91
C LYS A 754 10.35 7.40 22.65
N ASN A 755 11.58 7.52 22.17
CA ASN A 755 12.58 8.40 22.75
C ASN A 755 12.95 9.50 21.77
N LEU A 756 12.70 10.74 22.17
CA LEU A 756 13.10 11.95 21.45
C LEU A 756 14.39 12.48 22.09
N ILE A 757 15.47 12.45 21.30
CA ILE A 757 16.81 12.86 21.73
C ILE A 757 17.17 14.17 21.02
N PRO A 758 17.52 15.24 21.74
CA PRO A 758 17.86 16.52 21.12
C PRO A 758 19.12 16.38 20.25
N ASN A 759 19.06 16.83 19.00
CA ASN A 759 20.20 16.78 18.08
C ASN A 759 21.00 18.09 18.17
N ILE A 760 21.56 18.35 19.35
CA ILE A 760 22.28 19.58 19.68
C ILE A 760 23.72 19.29 20.11
N SER A 761 24.63 20.22 19.80
CA SER A 761 26.03 20.09 20.18
C SER A 761 26.26 20.42 21.66
N ASN A 762 27.35 19.88 22.23
CA ASN A 762 27.79 20.25 23.58
C ASN A 762 28.06 21.76 23.72
N ASN A 763 28.43 22.45 22.63
CA ASN A 763 28.66 23.89 22.69
C ASN A 763 27.36 24.67 22.84
N TYR A 764 26.29 24.22 22.17
CA TYR A 764 24.96 24.81 22.32
C TYR A 764 24.37 24.53 23.70
N LEU A 765 24.58 23.32 24.24
CA LEU A 765 24.27 23.02 25.63
C LEU A 765 25.00 23.92 26.61
N ILE A 766 26.28 24.24 26.37
CA ILE A 766 27.03 25.20 27.20
C ILE A 766 26.46 26.62 27.03
N TYR A 767 26.07 27.02 25.81
CA TYR A 767 25.43 28.30 25.52
C TYR A 767 24.15 28.52 26.34
N LEU A 768 23.32 27.48 26.50
CA LEU A 768 22.14 27.48 27.38
C LEU A 768 22.48 27.55 28.89
N ASN A 769 23.76 27.75 29.27
CA ASN A 769 24.25 27.95 30.63
C ASN A 769 24.16 26.69 31.55
N SER A 770 24.54 25.54 31.02
CA SER A 770 24.26 24.20 31.56
C SER A 770 25.16 23.65 32.68
N SER A 771 25.75 24.48 33.54
CA SER A 771 26.31 23.95 34.80
C SER A 771 25.24 23.33 35.74
N LYS A 772 23.95 23.37 35.34
CA LYS A 772 22.77 22.86 36.05
C LYS A 772 21.94 21.79 35.31
N HIS A 773 22.22 21.46 34.05
CA HIS A 773 21.48 20.40 33.33
C HIS A 773 22.08 19.02 33.63
N VAL A 774 21.76 18.47 34.80
CA VAL A 774 21.74 17.01 34.92
C VAL A 774 20.53 16.57 34.11
N PHE A 775 20.73 16.05 32.89
CA PHE A 775 19.66 15.52 32.04
C PHE A 775 18.97 14.37 32.79
N VAL A 776 17.94 14.71 33.57
CA VAL A 776 16.97 13.78 34.12
C VAL A 776 15.93 13.63 33.01
N PRO A 777 15.76 12.43 32.43
CA PRO A 777 14.85 12.21 31.31
C PRO A 777 13.43 12.57 31.72
N ILE A 778 12.69 13.16 30.78
CA ILE A 778 11.29 13.49 30.94
C ILE A 778 10.49 12.33 30.37
N VAL A 779 9.68 11.69 31.19
CA VAL A 779 8.75 10.64 30.76
C VAL A 779 7.36 11.24 30.67
N MET A 780 6.71 11.09 29.52
CA MET A 780 5.39 11.61 29.21
C MET A 780 4.40 10.46 28.98
N SER A 781 3.24 10.55 29.61
CA SER A 781 2.20 9.52 29.52
C SER A 781 0.82 10.14 29.31
N GLY A 782 0.09 9.63 28.32
CA GLY A 782 -1.22 10.16 27.92
C GLY A 782 -2.41 9.66 28.76
N GLY A 783 -3.60 10.15 28.39
CA GLY A 783 -4.89 9.78 28.96
C GLY A 783 -5.49 8.49 28.38
N ILE A 784 -6.72 8.18 28.78
CA ILE A 784 -7.40 6.91 28.45
C ILE A 784 -7.57 6.63 26.94
N PHE A 785 -7.66 7.68 26.11
CA PHE A 785 -7.77 7.60 24.65
C PHE A 785 -6.51 8.17 23.97
N SER A 786 -5.36 8.09 24.63
CA SER A 786 -4.08 8.53 24.09
C SER A 786 -3.25 7.35 23.59
N ASN A 787 -2.51 7.58 22.52
CA ASN A 787 -1.53 6.69 21.93
C ASN A 787 -0.09 7.06 22.38
N LEU A 788 0.93 6.43 21.77
CA LEU A 788 2.33 6.67 22.09
C LEU A 788 2.81 8.09 21.75
N ALA A 789 2.23 8.78 20.77
CA ALA A 789 2.69 10.07 20.25
C ALA A 789 1.76 11.25 20.61
N THR A 790 0.81 11.06 21.53
CA THR A 790 -0.20 12.08 21.84
C THR A 790 0.39 13.41 22.31
N TRP A 791 1.54 13.41 23.00
CA TRP A 791 2.17 14.66 23.45
C TRP A 791 2.94 15.38 22.34
N GLU A 792 3.31 14.66 21.28
CA GLU A 792 3.86 15.19 20.04
C GLU A 792 2.75 15.71 19.12
N GLU A 793 1.75 14.89 18.82
CA GLU A 793 0.73 15.15 17.78
C GLU A 793 -0.35 16.14 18.22
N GLU A 794 -0.87 16.01 19.44
CA GLU A 794 -1.97 16.88 19.91
C GLU A 794 -1.43 18.13 20.61
N SER A 795 -0.43 17.93 21.48
CA SER A 795 0.09 18.99 22.34
C SER A 795 1.30 19.71 21.75
N GLU A 796 2.14 19.09 20.92
CA GLU A 796 3.49 19.59 20.56
C GLU A 796 4.45 19.82 21.76
N LEU A 797 4.04 19.58 23.01
CA LEU A 797 4.89 19.83 24.19
C LEU A 797 6.12 18.92 24.21
N ALA A 798 6.01 17.68 23.73
CA ALA A 798 7.17 16.79 23.62
C ALA A 798 8.23 17.38 22.67
N ILE A 799 7.78 17.99 21.57
CA ILE A 799 8.62 18.68 20.57
C ILE A 799 9.24 19.94 21.17
N ASP A 800 8.45 20.76 21.86
CA ASP A 800 8.96 21.96 22.55
C ASP A 800 10.08 21.60 23.54
N LEU A 801 9.88 20.56 24.35
CA LEU A 801 10.85 20.13 25.37
C LEU A 801 12.12 19.55 24.76
N VAL A 802 12.02 18.71 23.73
CA VAL A 802 13.22 18.14 23.09
C VAL A 802 14.00 19.24 22.36
N ASN A 803 13.35 20.21 21.72
CA ASN A 803 14.04 21.35 21.11
C ASN A 803 14.69 22.29 22.11
N ASN A 804 14.16 22.36 23.33
CA ASN A 804 14.80 23.04 24.47
C ASN A 804 15.94 22.22 25.11
N GLY A 805 16.28 21.08 24.53
CA GLY A 805 17.43 20.26 24.92
C GLY A 805 17.12 19.19 25.97
N HIS A 806 15.85 18.91 26.26
CA HIS A 806 15.49 17.80 27.14
C HIS A 806 15.48 16.46 26.40
N GLU A 807 15.90 15.39 27.08
CA GLU A 807 15.66 14.03 26.62
C GLU A 807 14.23 13.63 27.01
N VAL A 808 13.38 13.33 26.03
CA VAL A 808 11.95 13.04 26.22
C VAL A 808 11.67 11.57 25.88
N TRP A 809 10.82 10.95 26.68
CA TRP A 809 10.38 9.57 26.54
C TRP A 809 8.86 9.52 26.61
N GLU A 810 8.20 9.16 25.52
CA GLU A 810 6.77 8.88 25.54
C GLU A 810 6.55 7.38 25.77
N ILE A 811 5.58 7.05 26.62
CA ILE A 811 5.31 5.67 27.04
C ILE A 811 3.87 5.27 26.76
N GLU A 812 3.67 4.07 26.23
CA GLU A 812 2.35 3.52 25.93
C GLU A 812 1.88 2.59 27.05
N MET A 813 0.76 2.95 27.70
CA MET A 813 0.16 2.13 28.77
C MET A 813 -1.25 1.61 28.44
N ASN A 814 -1.94 2.22 27.49
CA ASN A 814 -3.37 1.99 27.23
C ASN A 814 -3.64 1.12 25.98
N GLY A 815 -2.61 0.81 25.20
CA GLY A 815 -2.74 0.29 23.83
C GLY A 815 -2.46 1.39 22.79
N GLY A 816 -2.31 1.01 21.52
CA GLY A 816 -2.08 1.90 20.38
C GLY A 816 -1.93 1.12 19.07
N GLU A 817 -1.47 1.77 17.99
CA GLU A 817 -1.33 1.15 16.66
C GLU A 817 -0.56 -0.18 16.73
N ASN A 818 -1.10 -1.28 16.18
CA ASN A 818 -0.55 -2.64 16.24
C ASN A 818 -0.71 -3.40 17.57
N THR A 819 -1.27 -2.80 18.61
CA THR A 819 -1.66 -3.51 19.87
C THR A 819 -3.18 -3.55 20.09
N GLU A 820 -3.96 -3.10 19.12
CA GLU A 820 -5.42 -2.99 19.17
C GLU A 820 -6.15 -3.88 18.15
N CYS A 821 -6.02 -5.20 18.33
CA CYS A 821 -6.62 -6.23 17.50
C CYS A 821 -7.53 -7.17 18.32
N LEU A 822 -8.34 -8.01 17.64
CA LEU A 822 -9.27 -8.95 18.32
C LEU A 822 -8.56 -9.94 19.26
N THR A 823 -7.32 -10.31 18.93
CA THR A 823 -6.47 -11.23 19.70
C THR A 823 -5.48 -10.53 20.63
N CYS A 824 -5.46 -9.19 20.63
CA CYS A 824 -4.49 -8.41 21.39
C CYS A 824 -4.79 -8.41 22.89
N TYR A 825 -3.80 -8.01 23.69
CA TYR A 825 -3.89 -8.02 25.15
C TYR A 825 -5.05 -7.14 25.63
N ASP A 826 -5.85 -7.64 26.57
CA ASP A 826 -6.99 -6.92 27.11
C ASP A 826 -6.57 -6.13 28.36
N TYR A 827 -6.12 -4.89 28.14
CA TYR A 827 -5.48 -4.05 29.16
C TYR A 827 -6.38 -3.84 30.39
N THR A 828 -5.89 -4.24 31.56
CA THR A 828 -6.56 -3.95 32.83
C THR A 828 -5.84 -2.83 33.58
N TYR A 829 -6.59 -2.02 34.35
CA TYR A 829 -6.01 -1.00 35.22
C TYR A 829 -4.98 -1.58 36.21
N GLN A 830 -5.18 -2.81 36.68
CA GLN A 830 -4.27 -3.42 37.64
C GLN A 830 -2.93 -3.82 37.01
N ASP A 831 -2.96 -4.31 35.76
CA ASP A 831 -1.73 -4.61 35.02
C ASP A 831 -0.92 -3.35 34.77
N GLN A 832 -1.59 -2.24 34.46
CA GLN A 832 -0.95 -0.95 34.28
C GLN A 832 -0.18 -0.51 35.53
N VAL A 833 -0.78 -0.71 36.70
CA VAL A 833 -0.18 -0.32 38.00
C VAL A 833 0.97 -1.25 38.41
N ASP A 834 0.79 -2.57 38.26
CA ASP A 834 1.70 -3.57 38.84
C ASP A 834 2.82 -4.02 37.91
N TYR A 835 2.60 -3.96 36.59
CA TYR A 835 3.54 -4.47 35.61
C TYR A 835 3.99 -3.41 34.61
N PHE A 836 3.06 -2.62 34.05
CA PHE A 836 3.39 -1.80 32.88
C PHE A 836 4.16 -0.54 33.26
N TRP A 837 3.60 0.29 34.15
CA TRP A 837 4.28 1.50 34.60
C TRP A 837 5.66 1.19 35.24
N PRO A 838 5.81 0.19 36.14
CA PRO A 838 7.13 -0.16 36.68
C PRO A 838 8.13 -0.59 35.61
N ALA A 839 7.73 -1.39 34.63
CA ALA A 839 8.60 -1.84 33.54
C ALA A 839 9.01 -0.69 32.62
N LEU A 840 8.08 0.20 32.27
CA LEU A 840 8.34 1.37 31.42
C LEU A 840 9.32 2.34 32.10
N ILE A 841 9.08 2.69 33.36
CA ILE A 841 9.98 3.59 34.11
C ILE A 841 11.35 2.94 34.35
N GLY A 842 11.38 1.67 34.78
CA GLY A 842 12.63 0.92 34.92
C GLY A 842 13.40 0.80 33.59
N GLY A 843 12.68 0.65 32.48
CA GLY A 843 13.20 0.66 31.12
C GLY A 843 13.87 1.99 30.76
N VAL A 844 13.16 3.11 30.93
CA VAL A 844 13.70 4.46 30.69
C VAL A 844 14.97 4.70 31.52
N MET A 845 14.92 4.40 32.82
CA MET A 845 16.08 4.54 33.71
C MET A 845 17.28 3.72 33.24
N LYS A 846 17.02 2.51 32.74
CA LYS A 846 18.05 1.62 32.21
C LYS A 846 18.63 2.12 30.88
N TYR A 847 17.78 2.54 29.94
CA TYR A 847 18.20 3.01 28.62
C TYR A 847 18.90 4.37 28.68
N SER A 848 18.43 5.30 29.51
CA SER A 848 19.04 6.63 29.69
C SER A 848 20.24 6.61 30.65
N ASN A 849 20.46 5.50 31.36
CA ASN A 849 21.47 5.35 32.41
C ASN A 849 21.33 6.41 33.51
N LYS A 850 20.09 6.58 34.03
CA LYS A 850 19.73 7.53 35.08
C LYS A 850 18.92 6.86 36.18
N ASP A 851 19.14 7.31 37.40
CA ASP A 851 18.48 6.74 38.58
C ASP A 851 17.10 7.36 38.87
N GLN A 852 16.74 8.43 38.17
CA GLN A 852 15.47 9.15 38.34
C GLN A 852 14.96 9.71 37.01
N VAL A 853 13.66 9.96 36.96
CA VAL A 853 12.96 10.63 35.84
C VAL A 853 12.16 11.84 36.34
N ASN A 854 11.88 12.79 35.46
CA ASN A 854 10.78 13.74 35.64
C ASN A 854 9.57 13.18 34.89
N TYR A 855 8.39 13.20 35.49
CA TYR A 855 7.22 12.51 34.94
C TYR A 855 6.09 13.50 34.67
N ILE A 856 5.63 13.58 33.43
CA ILE A 856 4.49 14.39 32.99
C ILE A 856 3.38 13.43 32.56
N ALA A 857 2.18 13.63 33.08
CA ALA A 857 1.10 12.69 32.82
C ALA A 857 -0.27 13.34 32.80
N HIS A 858 -1.06 12.96 31.79
CA HIS A 858 -2.46 13.34 31.65
C HIS A 858 -3.39 12.20 32.03
N SER A 859 -4.48 12.52 32.73
CA SER A 859 -5.59 11.60 32.95
C SER A 859 -5.15 10.22 33.50
N ASN A 860 -5.43 9.10 32.81
CA ASN A 860 -5.02 7.75 33.26
C ASN A 860 -3.52 7.62 33.50
N GLY A 861 -2.68 8.23 32.66
CA GLY A 861 -1.23 8.25 32.84
C GLY A 861 -0.82 8.80 34.20
N CYS A 862 -1.59 9.73 34.75
CA CYS A 862 -1.35 10.31 36.07
C CYS A 862 -1.81 9.36 37.17
N ARG A 863 -3.03 8.83 37.06
CA ARG A 863 -3.62 7.95 38.06
C ARG A 863 -2.78 6.68 38.26
N VAL A 864 -2.42 6.01 37.16
CA VAL A 864 -1.61 4.78 37.17
C VAL A 864 -0.28 5.06 37.88
N ALA A 865 0.43 6.12 37.48
CA ALA A 865 1.71 6.47 38.06
C ALA A 865 1.64 6.71 39.58
N LEU A 866 0.61 7.43 40.05
CA LEU A 866 0.42 7.69 41.47
C LEU A 866 0.13 6.41 42.26
N ASN A 867 -0.66 5.50 41.70
CA ASN A 867 -0.91 4.18 42.29
C ASN A 867 0.35 3.30 42.31
N SER A 868 1.14 3.29 41.23
CA SER A 868 2.40 2.55 41.16
C SER A 868 3.43 3.11 42.13
N LEU A 869 3.56 4.43 42.23
CA LEU A 869 4.44 5.07 43.22
C LEU A 869 4.00 4.73 44.65
N TYR A 870 2.70 4.77 44.95
CA TYR A 870 2.23 4.37 46.28
C TYR A 870 2.66 2.96 46.67
N LYS A 871 2.67 2.01 45.73
CA LYS A 871 3.13 0.63 45.95
C LYS A 871 4.66 0.48 45.94
N TYR A 872 5.32 1.13 44.99
CA TYR A 872 6.68 0.79 44.57
C TYR A 872 7.68 1.95 44.64
N ASN A 873 7.36 3.06 45.30
CA ASN A 873 8.31 4.18 45.49
C ASN A 873 9.57 3.78 46.28
N ASN A 874 9.56 2.66 47.00
CA ASN A 874 10.76 2.10 47.65
C ASN A 874 11.61 1.21 46.72
N GLY A 875 11.22 1.07 45.45
CA GLY A 875 11.87 0.22 44.45
C GLY A 875 11.22 -1.16 44.32
N MET A 876 11.49 -1.82 43.18
CA MET A 876 11.04 -3.17 42.85
C MET A 876 12.06 -3.82 41.90
N ASP A 877 12.56 -5.01 42.25
CA ASP A 877 13.45 -5.77 41.40
C ASP A 877 12.67 -6.57 40.34
N ASN A 878 13.31 -6.81 39.18
CA ASN A 878 12.77 -7.63 38.09
C ASN A 878 11.38 -7.19 37.60
N VAL A 879 11.22 -5.90 37.32
CA VAL A 879 9.97 -5.35 36.77
C VAL A 879 9.75 -5.72 35.30
N GLY A 880 10.78 -6.22 34.62
CA GLY A 880 10.71 -6.66 33.23
C GLY A 880 12.09 -6.94 32.63
N PHE A 881 12.18 -6.88 31.30
CA PHE A 881 13.38 -7.13 30.51
C PHE A 881 13.49 -6.15 29.33
N ILE A 882 14.72 -5.70 29.03
CA ILE A 882 15.01 -4.92 27.81
C ILE A 882 15.38 -5.84 26.64
N PHE A 883 15.15 -5.36 25.42
CA PHE A 883 15.52 -6.05 24.18
C PHE A 883 17.04 -5.99 23.96
N ASP A 884 17.67 -7.14 23.75
CA ASP A 884 19.07 -7.22 23.29
C ASP A 884 19.10 -7.44 21.76
N PRO A 885 19.51 -6.44 20.97
CA PRO A 885 19.57 -6.55 19.51
C PRO A 885 20.68 -7.50 19.01
N LEU A 886 21.69 -7.80 19.83
CA LEU A 886 22.77 -8.72 19.45
C LEU A 886 22.34 -10.18 19.56
N THR A 887 21.45 -10.49 20.50
CA THR A 887 20.93 -11.85 20.72
C THR A 887 19.49 -12.02 20.24
N ASN A 888 18.88 -10.95 19.72
CA ASN A 888 17.47 -10.87 19.33
C ASN A 888 16.52 -11.41 20.42
N SER A 889 16.79 -11.06 21.69
CA SER A 889 16.08 -11.65 22.84
C SER A 889 15.96 -10.68 24.00
N TYR A 890 14.87 -10.74 24.76
CA TYR A 890 14.70 -9.99 26.00
C TYR A 890 15.40 -10.72 27.16
N SER A 891 16.68 -10.44 27.40
CA SER A 891 17.51 -11.23 28.33
C SER A 891 18.01 -10.44 29.54
N THR A 892 18.06 -9.11 29.47
CA THR A 892 18.57 -8.28 30.56
C THR A 892 17.44 -7.78 31.44
N SER A 893 17.43 -8.20 32.70
CA SER A 893 16.45 -7.76 33.71
C SER A 893 16.56 -6.25 33.98
N ILE A 894 15.41 -5.61 34.18
CA ILE A 894 15.28 -4.22 34.64
C ILE A 894 14.71 -4.16 36.04
N ASN A 895 15.22 -3.20 36.83
CA ASN A 895 14.76 -2.90 38.18
C ASN A 895 14.20 -1.48 38.21
N LEU A 896 13.17 -1.27 39.00
CA LEU A 896 12.70 0.06 39.39
C LEU A 896 13.44 0.46 40.67
N LEU A 897 14.28 1.49 40.60
CA LEU A 897 15.02 1.94 41.79
C LEU A 897 14.11 2.72 42.75
N SER A 898 14.56 2.88 43.99
CA SER A 898 13.83 3.66 45.00
C SER A 898 13.76 5.15 44.63
N LYS A 899 12.62 5.78 44.85
CA LYS A 899 12.31 7.18 44.50
C LYS A 899 12.56 7.48 43.02
N PRO A 900 11.93 6.72 42.10
CA PRO A 900 12.24 6.79 40.67
C PRO A 900 11.79 8.11 40.03
N VAL A 901 10.85 8.84 40.62
CA VAL A 901 10.36 10.13 40.10
C VAL A 901 10.86 11.30 40.95
N ASN A 902 11.51 12.27 40.31
CA ASN A 902 12.00 13.48 40.94
C ASN A 902 10.93 14.60 40.93
N LYS A 903 10.57 15.11 39.74
CA LYS A 903 9.46 16.06 39.54
C LYS A 903 8.26 15.33 38.94
N PHE A 904 7.07 15.53 39.48
CA PHE A 904 5.83 14.96 38.96
C PHE A 904 4.88 16.09 38.50
N PHE A 905 4.46 16.06 37.24
CA PHE A 905 3.51 16.98 36.65
C PHE A 905 2.23 16.21 36.32
N GLY A 906 1.20 16.39 37.15
CA GLY A 906 -0.10 15.74 36.98
C GLY A 906 -1.09 16.67 36.31
N VAL A 907 -1.61 16.30 35.14
CA VAL A 907 -2.58 17.07 34.37
C VAL A 907 -3.92 16.34 34.37
N ALA A 908 -4.95 16.97 34.93
CA ALA A 908 -6.32 16.44 35.01
C ALA A 908 -6.39 14.99 35.56
N CYS A 909 -5.82 14.75 36.73
CA CYS A 909 -5.65 13.39 37.30
C CYS A 909 -6.95 12.83 37.92
N PRO A 910 -7.55 11.76 37.37
CA PRO A 910 -8.75 11.13 37.93
C PRO A 910 -8.41 10.22 39.10
N ILE A 911 -8.84 10.52 40.32
CA ILE A 911 -8.58 9.72 41.54
C ILE A 911 -9.85 9.12 42.14
N THR A 912 -10.82 9.96 42.46
CA THR A 912 -12.07 9.51 43.08
C THR A 912 -13.25 9.61 42.15
N LEU A 913 -13.23 10.61 41.25
CA LEU A 913 -14.37 10.94 40.38
C LEU A 913 -15.67 11.13 41.18
N SER A 914 -15.52 11.52 42.46
CA SER A 914 -16.63 11.62 43.42
C SER A 914 -17.34 12.97 43.39
N GLY A 915 -16.71 14.02 42.85
CA GLY A 915 -17.35 15.31 42.60
C GLY A 915 -18.34 15.26 41.42
N SER A 916 -19.10 16.33 41.22
CA SER A 916 -19.93 16.53 40.02
C SER A 916 -19.07 16.70 38.79
N SER A 917 -19.47 16.08 37.68
CA SER A 917 -18.96 16.35 36.34
C SER A 917 -19.98 15.89 35.32
N TYR A 918 -19.93 16.44 34.10
CA TYR A 918 -20.82 16.03 33.02
C TYR A 918 -20.75 14.51 32.76
N SER A 919 -19.53 13.96 32.71
CA SER A 919 -19.32 12.52 32.52
C SER A 919 -19.96 11.69 33.63
N LYS A 920 -19.87 12.14 34.89
CA LYS A 920 -20.52 11.46 36.02
C LYS A 920 -22.04 11.49 35.88
N ASP A 921 -22.59 12.66 35.57
CA ASP A 921 -24.03 12.86 35.45
C ASP A 921 -24.62 11.98 34.34
N GLU A 922 -23.93 11.85 33.20
CA GLU A 922 -24.34 10.96 32.12
C GLU A 922 -24.23 9.47 32.49
N LEU A 923 -23.10 9.04 33.06
CA LEU A 923 -22.85 7.62 33.36
C LEU A 923 -23.68 7.08 34.52
N THR A 924 -24.09 7.95 35.45
CA THR A 924 -24.88 7.59 36.63
C THR A 924 -26.38 7.78 36.46
N LYS A 925 -26.86 8.20 35.27
CA LYS A 925 -28.29 8.12 34.91
C LYS A 925 -28.81 6.70 35.07
N ILE A 926 -30.06 6.57 35.51
CA ILE A 926 -30.73 5.28 35.63
C ILE A 926 -31.65 5.09 34.42
N ASP A 927 -31.44 4.00 33.69
CA ASP A 927 -32.28 3.54 32.58
C ASP A 927 -32.63 2.06 32.80
N ASP A 928 -33.91 1.72 32.76
CA ASP A 928 -34.46 0.39 33.11
C ASP A 928 -33.88 -0.21 34.42
N GLY A 929 -33.71 0.64 35.44
CA GLY A 929 -33.24 0.22 36.78
C GLY A 929 -31.74 -0.03 36.90
N ASN A 930 -30.96 0.22 35.84
CA ASN A 930 -29.49 0.08 35.84
C ASN A 930 -28.82 1.42 35.53
N TYR A 931 -27.58 1.61 36.01
CA TYR A 931 -26.77 2.75 35.60
C TYR A 931 -26.44 2.67 34.11
N VAL A 932 -26.67 3.76 33.38
CA VAL A 932 -26.43 3.87 31.93
C VAL A 932 -25.01 3.46 31.58
N GLY A 933 -24.01 3.85 32.38
CA GLY A 933 -22.62 3.41 32.20
C GLY A 933 -22.46 1.89 32.22
N LYS A 934 -23.07 1.19 33.17
CA LYS A 934 -23.00 -0.29 33.26
C LYS A 934 -23.69 -0.95 32.06
N THR A 935 -24.88 -0.47 31.70
CA THR A 935 -25.61 -0.96 30.53
C THR A 935 -24.81 -0.75 29.24
N THR A 936 -24.09 0.38 29.13
CA THR A 936 -23.21 0.70 28.00
C THR A 936 -22.06 -0.30 27.90
N ILE A 937 -21.38 -0.60 29.01
CA ILE A 937 -20.31 -1.61 29.04
C ILE A 937 -20.84 -3.00 28.65
N ILE A 938 -22.04 -3.39 29.11
CA ILE A 938 -22.66 -4.67 28.75
C ILE A 938 -22.93 -4.73 27.23
N LYS A 939 -23.44 -3.65 26.62
CA LYS A 939 -23.66 -3.57 25.17
C LYS A 939 -22.34 -3.73 24.41
N LEU A 940 -21.29 -3.04 24.83
CA LEU A 940 -19.99 -3.09 24.16
C LEU A 940 -19.34 -4.49 24.26
N ASN A 941 -19.41 -5.13 25.43
CA ASN A 941 -18.93 -6.51 25.60
C ASN A 941 -19.64 -7.54 24.72
N SER A 942 -20.88 -7.27 24.27
CA SER A 942 -21.62 -8.18 23.39
C SER A 942 -21.16 -8.14 21.92
N SER A 943 -20.32 -7.17 21.53
CA SER A 943 -19.92 -6.92 20.14
C SER A 943 -18.70 -7.71 19.65
N ASN A 944 -18.15 -8.63 20.45
CA ASN A 944 -16.92 -9.40 20.19
C ASN A 944 -15.63 -8.55 20.00
N ASN A 945 -15.72 -7.22 20.17
CA ASN A 945 -14.59 -6.31 20.12
C ASN A 945 -14.06 -6.05 21.55
N LYS A 946 -12.75 -6.16 21.77
CA LYS A 946 -12.10 -5.91 23.07
C LYS A 946 -11.62 -4.47 23.26
N HIS A 947 -11.41 -3.76 22.15
CA HIS A 947 -10.86 -2.40 22.13
C HIS A 947 -11.86 -1.46 21.44
N ILE A 948 -12.25 -0.39 22.11
CA ILE A 948 -13.31 0.52 21.67
C ILE A 948 -12.76 1.93 21.48
N THR A 949 -13.29 2.65 20.50
CA THR A 949 -13.00 4.07 20.32
C THR A 949 -13.86 4.92 21.26
N GLN A 950 -13.51 6.21 21.42
CA GLN A 950 -14.37 7.16 22.14
C GLN A 950 -15.75 7.27 21.47
N ARG A 951 -15.78 7.21 20.13
CA ARG A 951 -17.01 7.20 19.33
C ARG A 951 -17.86 5.95 19.58
N ASP A 952 -17.27 4.77 19.70
CA ASP A 952 -18.01 3.53 20.01
C ASP A 952 -18.67 3.59 21.39
N PHE A 953 -17.93 4.12 22.38
CA PHE A 953 -18.48 4.33 23.71
C PHE A 953 -19.65 5.33 23.69
N ALA A 954 -19.50 6.45 22.99
CA ALA A 954 -20.57 7.45 22.83
C ALA A 954 -21.80 6.90 22.07
N LYS A 955 -21.59 6.10 21.02
CA LYS A 955 -22.64 5.38 20.28
C LYS A 955 -23.43 4.45 21.21
N ALA A 956 -22.75 3.66 22.03
CA ALA A 956 -23.38 2.73 22.96
C ALA A 956 -24.13 3.43 24.11
N LEU A 957 -23.64 4.60 24.53
CA LEU A 957 -24.31 5.50 25.49
C LEU A 957 -25.57 6.17 24.93
N ASN A 958 -25.77 6.14 23.61
CA ASN A 958 -26.84 6.83 22.90
C ASN A 958 -26.85 8.35 23.14
N LEU A 959 -25.68 8.94 23.38
CA LEU A 959 -25.51 10.39 23.37
C LEU A 959 -25.82 10.92 21.96
N LEU A 960 -26.57 12.03 21.91
CA LEU A 960 -26.84 12.98 20.81
C LEU A 960 -26.79 12.39 19.37
N GLY A 961 -27.86 12.57 18.57
CA GLY A 961 -28.06 11.95 17.24
C GLY A 961 -26.87 11.99 16.26
N SER A 962 -26.95 11.23 15.15
CA SER A 962 -25.83 10.92 14.22
C SER A 962 -24.87 12.07 13.89
N THR A 963 -25.36 13.31 13.78
CA THR A 963 -24.58 14.51 13.48
C THR A 963 -23.59 14.93 14.58
N PHE A 964 -23.88 14.66 15.86
CA PHE A 964 -22.98 14.99 16.97
C PHE A 964 -21.94 13.90 17.27
N ARG A 965 -22.10 12.71 16.68
CA ARG A 965 -21.22 11.56 16.92
C ARG A 965 -19.89 11.67 16.18
N ALA A 966 -19.85 12.47 15.12
CA ALA A 966 -18.64 12.81 14.37
C ALA A 966 -17.59 13.56 15.22
N PHE A 967 -18.02 14.26 16.29
CA PHE A 967 -17.12 15.04 17.16
C PHE A 967 -16.31 14.19 18.16
N PHE A 968 -16.54 12.87 18.23
CA PHE A 968 -15.76 11.97 19.08
C PHE A 968 -14.70 11.25 18.24
N ASN A 969 -13.49 11.13 18.80
CA ASN A 969 -12.33 10.49 18.16
C ASN A 969 -12.63 9.00 17.82
N SER A 970 -12.31 8.59 16.59
CA SER A 970 -12.50 7.22 16.06
C SER A 970 -11.22 6.40 15.94
N ASP A 971 -10.07 7.00 16.24
CA ASP A 971 -8.78 6.45 15.84
C ASP A 971 -8.12 5.79 17.05
N ASN A 972 -8.08 6.49 18.19
CA ASN A 972 -7.52 5.96 19.43
C ASN A 972 -8.52 5.04 20.16
N LYS A 973 -8.06 3.86 20.58
CA LYS A 973 -8.90 2.90 21.31
C LYS A 973 -8.43 2.68 22.74
N ILE A 974 -9.32 2.06 23.50
CA ILE A 974 -9.09 1.63 24.87
C ILE A 974 -9.68 0.24 25.07
N SER A 975 -9.06 -0.58 25.93
CA SER A 975 -9.68 -1.83 26.37
C SER A 975 -11.01 -1.57 27.09
N ILE A 976 -12.02 -2.40 26.79
CA ILE A 976 -13.29 -2.35 27.52
C ILE A 976 -13.08 -2.56 29.02
N ASN A 977 -12.11 -3.37 29.46
CA ASN A 977 -11.82 -3.57 30.87
C ASN A 977 -11.33 -2.28 31.54
N LEU A 978 -10.46 -1.52 30.86
CA LEU A 978 -9.99 -0.23 31.37
C LEU A 978 -11.12 0.80 31.37
N GLN A 979 -11.94 0.86 30.32
CA GLN A 979 -13.12 1.74 30.28
C GLN A 979 -14.11 1.40 31.41
N ASN A 980 -14.35 0.11 31.63
CA ASN A 980 -15.23 -0.37 32.69
C ASN A 980 -14.72 0.04 34.08
N PHE A 981 -13.41 -0.01 34.33
CA PHE A 981 -12.83 0.47 35.58
C PHE A 981 -13.21 1.94 35.86
N TYR A 982 -13.13 2.81 34.85
CA TYR A 982 -13.50 4.22 34.99
C TYR A 982 -15.00 4.43 35.19
N VAL A 983 -15.84 3.67 34.47
CA VAL A 983 -17.30 3.68 34.68
C VAL A 983 -17.65 3.28 36.11
N GLU A 984 -17.05 2.22 36.64
CA GLU A 984 -17.27 1.80 38.03
C GLU A 984 -16.79 2.87 39.02
N LYS A 985 -15.68 3.58 38.74
CA LYS A 985 -15.20 4.68 39.59
C LYS A 985 -16.18 5.84 39.67
N TYR A 986 -16.80 6.24 38.55
CA TYR A 986 -17.85 7.27 38.57
C TYR A 986 -19.05 6.85 39.43
N ILE A 987 -19.36 5.54 39.48
CA ILE A 987 -20.50 4.98 40.22
C ILE A 987 -20.21 4.80 41.71
N GLU A 988 -18.99 4.41 42.10
CA GLU A 988 -18.61 4.04 43.47
C GLU A 988 -18.75 5.18 44.51
N ASN A 989 -18.87 6.44 44.07
CA ASN A 989 -19.06 7.65 44.88
C ASN A 989 -18.28 7.68 46.22
N ASN A 990 -17.01 7.27 46.18
CA ASN A 990 -16.13 7.23 47.34
C ASN A 990 -15.14 8.39 47.31
N SER A 991 -15.01 9.15 48.39
CA SER A 991 -14.15 10.35 48.46
C SER A 991 -12.82 10.14 49.20
N ALA A 992 -12.49 8.92 49.61
CA ALA A 992 -11.28 8.67 50.40
C ALA A 992 -10.00 8.73 49.53
N SER A 993 -8.97 9.43 50.02
CA SER A 993 -7.65 9.42 49.37
C SER A 993 -6.89 8.12 49.67
N PRO A 994 -6.31 7.45 48.67
CA PRO A 994 -5.53 6.23 48.90
C PRO A 994 -4.03 6.45 49.12
N PHE A 995 -3.50 7.69 49.01
CA PHE A 995 -2.05 7.91 48.90
C PHE A 995 -1.39 8.37 50.20
N ASN A 996 -0.26 7.73 50.55
CA ASN A 996 0.65 8.18 51.60
C ASN A 996 2.10 7.83 51.24
N PHE A 997 2.71 8.64 50.37
CA PHE A 997 4.12 8.54 49.98
C PHE A 997 4.73 9.93 49.75
N THR A 998 6.04 9.99 49.51
CA THR A 998 6.78 11.25 49.33
C THR A 998 7.43 11.32 47.95
N ILE A 999 7.20 12.43 47.24
CA ILE A 999 7.89 12.83 45.99
C ILE A 999 8.71 14.08 46.30
N ASN A 1000 9.78 14.37 45.55
CA ASN A 1000 10.55 15.60 45.76
C ASN A 1000 9.71 16.84 45.39
N GLU A 1001 9.23 16.92 44.15
CA GLU A 1001 8.38 18.03 43.69
C GLU A 1001 7.15 17.54 42.95
N ILE A 1002 6.00 18.18 43.19
CA ILE A 1002 4.74 17.84 42.51
C ILE A 1002 3.99 19.10 42.05
N PHE A 1003 3.62 19.14 40.78
CA PHE A 1003 2.89 20.23 40.15
C PHE A 1003 1.59 19.65 39.58
N LEU A 1004 0.45 20.13 40.07
CA LEU A 1004 -0.87 19.66 39.66
C LEU A 1004 -1.56 20.74 38.82
N PHE A 1005 -2.10 20.33 37.68
CA PHE A 1005 -2.87 21.15 36.77
C PHE A 1005 -4.24 20.51 36.61
N VAL A 1006 -5.29 21.32 36.71
CA VAL A 1006 -6.67 20.85 36.60
C VAL A 1006 -7.48 21.83 35.78
N GLY A 1007 -8.40 21.31 34.97
CA GLY A 1007 -9.30 22.13 34.16
C GLY A 1007 -10.52 22.60 34.96
N ASP A 1008 -11.01 23.79 34.64
CA ASP A 1008 -12.39 24.19 34.87
C ASP A 1008 -12.99 24.68 33.54
N GLU A 1009 -14.10 24.07 33.11
CA GLU A 1009 -14.80 24.51 31.91
C GLU A 1009 -15.31 25.96 32.05
N VAL A 1010 -15.09 26.79 31.03
CA VAL A 1010 -15.81 28.05 30.84
C VAL A 1010 -16.94 27.81 29.85
N SER A 1011 -18.17 27.66 30.35
CA SER A 1011 -19.34 27.77 29.49
C SER A 1011 -19.47 29.23 29.04
N LEU A 1012 -19.86 29.48 27.78
CA LEU A 1012 -20.27 30.79 27.26
C LEU A 1012 -21.30 31.53 28.15
N PHE A 1013 -21.93 30.81 29.11
CA PHE A 1013 -22.94 31.34 30.03
C PHE A 1013 -22.63 31.13 31.53
N ASN A 1014 -21.48 30.58 31.93
CA ASN A 1014 -21.11 30.42 33.35
C ASN A 1014 -19.59 30.33 33.58
N ILE A 1015 -19.09 31.12 34.55
CA ILE A 1015 -17.66 31.30 34.88
C ILE A 1015 -17.18 30.34 35.99
N ASN A 1016 -18.04 29.53 36.60
CA ASN A 1016 -17.68 28.68 37.74
C ASN A 1016 -18.15 27.23 37.56
N SER A 1017 -17.46 26.44 36.73
CA SER A 1017 -17.57 24.98 36.81
C SER A 1017 -16.52 24.45 37.79
N ASP A 1018 -16.86 23.40 38.55
CA ASP A 1018 -15.96 22.79 39.54
C ASP A 1018 -15.25 21.54 38.99
N ASN A 1019 -15.19 21.42 37.66
CA ASN A 1019 -14.68 20.25 36.93
C ASN A 1019 -14.36 20.60 35.46
N ASP A 1020 -13.64 19.70 34.78
CA ASP A 1020 -13.25 19.86 33.36
C ASP A 1020 -14.14 19.05 32.38
N ASN A 1021 -15.40 18.77 32.75
CA ASN A 1021 -16.35 17.82 32.15
C ASN A 1021 -16.10 16.33 32.45
N ALA A 1022 -14.91 15.93 32.89
CA ALA A 1022 -14.61 14.54 33.24
C ALA A 1022 -14.15 14.41 34.70
N VAL A 1023 -13.11 15.13 35.06
CA VAL A 1023 -12.41 15.10 36.35
C VAL A 1023 -12.82 16.31 37.21
N PRO A 1024 -13.37 16.09 38.41
CA PRO A 1024 -13.68 17.18 39.33
C PRO A 1024 -12.44 17.83 39.96
N LEU A 1025 -12.49 19.14 40.24
CA LEU A 1025 -11.46 19.87 41.00
C LEU A 1025 -11.12 19.21 42.34
N LYS A 1026 -12.12 18.57 42.95
CA LYS A 1026 -12.00 17.82 44.21
C LYS A 1026 -10.92 16.72 44.15
N ASP A 1027 -10.71 16.10 42.99
CA ASP A 1027 -9.66 15.07 42.84
C ASP A 1027 -8.26 15.70 42.95
N ALA A 1028 -8.08 16.90 42.41
CA ALA A 1028 -6.83 17.64 42.53
C ALA A 1028 -6.57 18.11 43.98
N ASP A 1029 -7.62 18.56 44.70
CA ASP A 1029 -7.52 18.87 46.13
C ASP A 1029 -7.08 17.65 46.94
N ILE A 1030 -7.70 16.48 46.70
CA ILE A 1030 -7.36 15.23 47.35
C ILE A 1030 -5.87 14.90 47.16
N LEU A 1031 -5.35 15.03 45.94
CA LEU A 1031 -3.93 14.82 45.65
C LEU A 1031 -3.03 15.81 46.38
N TYR A 1032 -3.37 17.11 46.30
CA TYR A 1032 -2.59 18.17 46.91
C TYR A 1032 -2.40 17.99 48.42
N TYR A 1033 -3.42 17.45 49.12
CA TYR A 1033 -3.35 17.20 50.56
C TYR A 1033 -2.80 15.83 50.97
N SER A 1034 -2.87 14.82 50.09
CA SER A 1034 -2.44 13.45 50.43
C SER A 1034 -0.98 13.11 50.07
N ILE A 1035 -0.37 13.85 49.14
CA ILE A 1035 1.02 13.63 48.74
C ILE A 1035 1.95 14.60 49.48
N ASN A 1036 3.00 14.06 50.10
CA ASN A 1036 4.05 14.85 50.74
C ASN A 1036 5.13 15.21 49.72
N ALA A 1037 5.49 16.49 49.62
CA ALA A 1037 6.57 16.98 48.75
C ALA A 1037 7.26 18.22 49.34
N THR A 1038 8.53 18.45 48.96
CA THR A 1038 9.27 19.65 49.39
C THR A 1038 8.81 20.90 48.66
N LYS A 1039 8.36 20.75 47.41
CA LYS A 1039 7.69 21.79 46.63
C LYS A 1039 6.42 21.21 46.02
N LYS A 1040 5.30 21.89 46.23
CA LYS A 1040 4.03 21.51 45.61
C LYS A 1040 3.21 22.71 45.15
N SER A 1041 2.54 22.59 44.02
CA SER A 1041 1.60 23.59 43.52
C SER A 1041 0.36 22.95 42.91
N LEU A 1042 -0.73 23.71 42.93
CA LEU A 1042 -1.98 23.39 42.23
C LEU A 1042 -2.35 24.62 41.40
N LYS A 1043 -2.53 24.45 40.09
CA LYS A 1043 -2.99 25.48 39.17
C LYS A 1043 -4.27 25.03 38.48
N ILE A 1044 -5.23 25.96 38.41
CA ILE A 1044 -6.47 25.79 37.68
C ILE A 1044 -6.29 26.45 36.32
N LEU A 1045 -6.65 25.74 35.25
CA LEU A 1045 -6.61 26.20 33.87
C LEU A 1045 -8.04 26.19 33.30
N HIS A 1046 -8.41 27.24 32.59
CA HIS A 1046 -9.77 27.42 32.06
C HIS A 1046 -10.00 26.63 30.77
N GLU A 1047 -9.87 25.30 30.87
CA GLU A 1047 -9.83 24.35 29.74
C GLU A 1047 -10.67 23.10 30.06
N THR A 1048 -11.18 22.44 29.02
CA THR A 1048 -11.86 21.13 29.14
C THR A 1048 -10.84 19.99 29.30
N HIS A 1049 -11.30 18.82 29.74
CA HIS A 1049 -10.42 17.65 29.96
C HIS A 1049 -9.57 17.26 28.75
N SER A 1050 -10.12 17.38 27.54
CA SER A 1050 -9.45 17.05 26.28
C SER A 1050 -8.57 18.19 25.76
N SER A 1051 -8.91 19.45 26.03
CA SER A 1051 -8.17 20.62 25.52
C SER A 1051 -7.02 21.06 26.43
N ILE A 1052 -7.03 20.67 27.70
CA ILE A 1052 -6.04 21.13 28.70
C ILE A 1052 -4.59 20.84 28.29
N ILE A 1053 -4.33 19.74 27.58
CA ILE A 1053 -2.98 19.39 27.10
C ILE A 1053 -2.48 20.35 26.00
N ASN A 1054 -3.38 21.07 25.32
CA ASN A 1054 -3.06 22.04 24.27
C ASN A 1054 -2.93 23.46 24.84
N SER A 1055 -3.17 23.64 26.13
CA SER A 1055 -3.15 24.95 26.77
C SER A 1055 -1.75 25.57 26.76
N LYS A 1056 -1.62 26.77 26.16
CA LYS A 1056 -0.36 27.53 26.15
C LYS A 1056 0.16 27.82 27.56
N ASP A 1057 -0.75 28.02 28.52
CA ASP A 1057 -0.42 28.27 29.92
C ASP A 1057 0.12 27.01 30.63
N LEU A 1058 -0.35 25.81 30.25
CA LEU A 1058 0.19 24.54 30.75
C LEU A 1058 1.64 24.37 30.29
N LYS A 1059 1.87 24.47 28.97
CA LYS A 1059 3.20 24.30 28.35
C LYS A 1059 4.23 25.23 28.98
N LYS A 1060 3.87 26.51 29.10
CA LYS A 1060 4.72 27.55 29.68
C LYS A 1060 5.12 27.24 31.12
N ASP A 1061 4.18 26.80 31.94
CA ASP A 1061 4.45 26.52 33.35
C ASP A 1061 5.27 25.25 33.54
N ILE A 1062 4.97 24.18 32.80
CA ILE A 1062 5.78 22.95 32.82
C ILE A 1062 7.23 23.27 32.43
N THR A 1063 7.43 23.98 31.32
CA THR A 1063 8.77 24.37 30.82
C THR A 1063 9.53 25.16 31.87
N LYS A 1064 8.90 26.19 32.46
CA LYS A 1064 9.51 27.01 33.50
C LYS A 1064 9.95 26.20 34.73
N GLU A 1065 9.10 25.28 35.19
CA GLU A 1065 9.40 24.47 36.38
C GLU A 1065 10.43 23.36 36.11
N LEU A 1066 10.64 22.99 34.84
CA LEU A 1066 11.74 22.11 34.43
C LEU A 1066 13.09 22.85 34.38
N GLU A 1067 13.10 24.13 34.00
CA GLU A 1067 14.31 24.96 33.86
C GLU A 1067 14.88 25.50 35.18
N TRP A 1068 14.04 25.70 36.20
CA TRP A 1068 14.47 26.26 37.48
C TRP A 1068 14.99 25.17 38.44
N ASN A 1069 16.30 25.21 38.71
CA ASN A 1069 16.97 24.64 39.90
C ASN A 1069 17.85 25.70 40.58
#